data_AF-A0A444U895-F1
#
_entry.id   AF-A0A444U895-F1
#
_cell.length_a   1.000
_cell.length_b   1.000
_cell.length_c   1.000
_cell.angle_alpha   90.00
_cell.angle_beta   90.00
_cell.angle_gamma   90.00
#
_symmetry.space_group_name_H-M   'P 1'
#
loop_
_entity.id
_entity.type
_entity.pdbx_description
1 polymer ?
#
loop_
_entity_poly.entity_id
_entity_poly.type
_entity_poly.pdbx_seq_one_letter_code
_entity_poly.pdbx_strand_id
1 'polypeptide(L)'
;MDQGRGGQSPDSLDFTVENVEKALHQLYYDPNIENKNLAQKWLMQAQVSPQAWQFSWVLLSPDKVPEIQYFGASALHTKISRYWNDIPAEQYESLKSQLFSQIARFASGSKIVLTRLCVALASLALNMMPEAWPAAVSDMVKMFQTESCDVDGQARCLALLELLTVLPEEFQTSRLPQYRKGQVRNALGQESGAVFPLLQQLLQQQDSPSFIKQKVLKCFSSWVQLDVPLSDCESLMQVAFSSLQDPELFDTAVEAIVNAISQPDSQRYVNTLLKLIPQVLQLQEQLRQAVQSGDMETSHGICRIAVALGENHSRALLEQVDHWQSFLALVNMIMFCTGIPGHYPVNETTSSLTLTFWYSLQDDIMSFEANKQVVYMQVYRPVYFQLVDVLLHKAQFPSDEEYSSWVDISDTLMYVYEMLGAELLSNLYDKLGRLLTSTEQPASWQHTEALLYGFQSIAETIDVNYSDVIPGLIGLIPRININNVQLADTVMFTIGALAEWLADHPVMINNVLPLVLHALGNPELSISSVSTLKKICRECKYDLPPYAANIVAVSQEVLIKQIHKTSQCMWLMQALGFLLSALPVEEILRNLQSLISPYIQQLEKLASETPNPSNKLAIIHILGLLSNLFTTLDITRHDDDSGEGSEVKKKLVEPGPNPAVCAIFEKSVKTLLHDFTPMISQLSEMLGQMYSTIPQASALDLTRQMVHIFASETDHFPPIKALFQLVTTVTLSIFQQGPRDHPDIVDSFMQLQAQALKRKPNLFLSENLDVKAVFHCGVLSLKFPEAPTVKATCLFFTELLPRCGDVPPIGQVVHEDGKLLLQAVLEGIGGQSSRTLVDQFAEILFALNKHCFSYLSLWLKEVLQRPGFPSSRVTQEQKNTFTQQILRERVNKRRVKEVVKEFTLLCRGLHGTEYVADY
;
A
#
# COMPACT_ATOMS: atom_id res chain seq x y z
N MET A 1 42.94 -11.18 47.25
CA MET A 1 42.07 -10.66 48.31
C MET A 1 41.26 -9.55 47.69
N ASP A 2 39.95 -9.78 47.65
CA ASP A 2 38.92 -8.93 47.09
C ASP A 2 38.99 -7.48 47.54
N GLN A 3 38.73 -6.56 46.61
CA GLN A 3 37.97 -5.34 46.89
C GLN A 3 37.37 -4.75 45.60
N GLY A 4 36.06 -4.91 45.45
CA GLY A 4 35.19 -3.80 45.03
C GLY A 4 34.99 -3.53 43.54
N ARG A 5 34.56 -4.51 42.74
CA ARG A 5 33.76 -4.22 41.53
C ARG A 5 32.32 -3.91 41.95
N GLY A 6 32.08 -2.67 42.37
CA GLY A 6 30.74 -2.11 42.50
C GLY A 6 30.22 -1.71 41.12
N GLY A 7 29.63 -2.66 40.39
CA GLY A 7 28.79 -2.33 39.24
C GLY A 7 27.52 -1.67 39.74
N GLN A 8 27.45 -0.34 39.68
CA GLN A 8 26.18 0.37 39.80
C GLN A 8 25.33 0.00 38.57
N SER A 9 24.14 -0.54 38.84
CA SER A 9 23.09 -0.73 37.85
C SER A 9 22.75 0.61 37.17
N PRO A 10 22.60 0.66 35.84
CA PRO A 10 22.34 1.91 35.10
C PRO A 10 21.00 2.61 35.43
N ASP A 11 20.13 1.99 36.24
CA ASP A 11 18.83 2.54 36.64
C ASP A 11 18.89 3.58 37.78
N SER A 12 20.07 3.92 38.32
CA SER A 12 20.21 4.85 39.46
C SER A 12 21.05 6.11 39.19
N LEU A 13 21.32 6.46 37.94
CA LEU A 13 22.10 7.65 37.59
C LEU A 13 21.17 8.86 37.41
N ASP A 14 21.40 9.92 38.19
CA ASP A 14 20.72 11.20 38.02
C ASP A 14 21.02 11.83 36.66
N PHE A 15 20.03 12.53 36.09
CA PHE A 15 20.13 13.23 34.81
C PHE A 15 20.93 14.54 34.91
N THR A 16 22.24 14.44 35.19
CA THR A 16 23.19 15.56 35.19
C THR A 16 23.87 15.73 33.83
N VAL A 17 24.45 16.90 33.57
CA VAL A 17 25.18 17.19 32.31
C VAL A 17 26.29 16.16 32.07
N GLU A 18 27.06 15.83 33.11
CA GLU A 18 28.20 14.90 33.01
C GLU A 18 27.76 13.48 32.67
N ASN A 19 26.64 13.03 33.24
CA ASN A 19 26.09 11.70 32.97
C ASN A 19 25.50 11.61 31.57
N VAL A 20 24.84 12.69 31.10
CA VAL A 20 24.35 12.79 29.72
C VAL A 20 25.50 12.78 28.73
N GLU A 21 26.59 13.50 28.99
CA GLU A 21 27.78 13.48 28.14
C GLU A 21 28.44 12.10 28.06
N LYS A 22 28.53 11.38 29.19
CA LYS A 22 29.04 10.00 29.22
C LYS A 22 28.16 9.05 28.42
N ALA A 23 26.85 9.15 28.58
CA ALA A 23 25.91 8.33 27.83
C ALA A 23 25.95 8.64 26.32
N LEU A 24 26.13 9.91 25.93
CA LEU A 24 26.32 10.29 24.52
C LEU A 24 27.64 9.75 23.97
N HIS A 25 28.73 9.83 24.73
CA HIS A 25 30.00 9.21 24.34
C HIS A 25 29.85 7.71 24.13
N GLN A 26 29.14 7.02 25.02
CA GLN A 26 28.86 5.60 24.90
C GLN A 26 28.02 5.31 23.64
N LEU A 27 26.98 6.10 23.37
CA LEU A 27 26.14 5.92 22.19
C LEU A 27 26.91 6.09 20.87
N TYR A 28 27.74 7.13 20.76
CA TYR A 28 28.44 7.44 19.53
C TYR A 28 29.70 6.57 19.33
N TYR A 29 30.51 6.37 20.38
CA TYR A 29 31.86 5.84 20.25
C TYR A 29 32.09 4.43 20.80
N ASP A 30 31.17 3.85 21.58
CA ASP A 30 31.33 2.47 22.09
C ASP A 30 31.16 1.45 20.95
N PRO A 31 32.11 0.53 20.71
CA PRO A 31 31.96 -0.48 19.66
C PRO A 31 30.88 -1.54 19.97
N ASN A 32 30.46 -1.68 21.24
CA ASN A 32 29.46 -2.68 21.63
C ASN A 32 28.03 -2.17 21.41
N ILE A 33 27.27 -2.88 20.57
CA ILE A 33 25.87 -2.58 20.25
C ILE A 33 24.97 -2.64 21.49
N GLU A 34 25.21 -3.56 22.43
CA GLU A 34 24.41 -3.67 23.66
C GLU A 34 24.55 -2.41 24.52
N ASN A 35 25.77 -1.90 24.64
CA ASN A 35 26.07 -0.66 25.36
C ASN A 35 25.42 0.56 24.68
N LYS A 36 25.45 0.62 23.34
CA LYS A 36 24.74 1.67 22.59
C LYS A 36 23.23 1.63 22.85
N ASN A 37 22.63 0.43 22.85
CA ASN A 37 21.21 0.25 23.11
C ASN A 37 20.83 0.68 24.54
N LEU A 38 21.67 0.37 25.54
CA LEU A 38 21.48 0.82 26.92
C LEU A 38 21.59 2.34 27.03
N ALA A 39 22.63 2.94 26.46
CA ALA A 39 22.82 4.38 26.44
C ALA A 39 21.66 5.11 25.74
N GLN A 40 21.18 4.59 24.61
CA GLN A 40 20.03 5.13 23.89
C GLN A 40 18.76 5.10 24.73
N LYS A 41 18.46 3.96 25.40
CA LYS A 41 17.29 3.85 26.30
C LYS A 41 17.36 4.85 27.44
N TRP A 42 18.52 4.99 28.06
CA TRP A 42 18.73 5.95 29.15
C TRP A 42 18.62 7.41 28.67
N LEU A 43 19.22 7.75 27.53
CA LEU A 43 19.12 9.09 26.92
C LEU A 43 17.68 9.44 26.52
N MET A 44 16.88 8.48 26.06
CA MET A 44 15.44 8.70 25.81
C MET A 44 14.68 9.06 27.09
N GLN A 45 15.03 8.46 28.22
CA GLN A 45 14.46 8.83 29.52
C GLN A 45 14.93 10.22 29.97
N ALA A 46 16.22 10.51 29.83
CA ALA A 46 16.81 11.80 30.15
C ALA A 46 16.16 12.94 29.34
N GLN A 47 15.88 12.73 28.05
CA GLN A 47 15.27 13.71 27.16
C GLN A 47 13.84 14.11 27.57
N VAL A 48 13.09 13.19 28.17
CA VAL A 48 11.71 13.44 28.64
C VAL A 48 11.69 14.08 30.02
N SER A 49 12.75 13.89 30.81
CA SER A 49 12.85 14.36 32.20
C SER A 49 12.70 15.89 32.35
N PRO A 50 12.30 16.39 33.54
CA PRO A 50 12.30 17.82 33.84
C PRO A 50 13.69 18.46 33.75
N GLN A 51 14.75 17.70 34.08
CA GLN A 51 16.15 18.15 34.05
C GLN A 51 16.61 18.53 32.63
N ALA A 52 15.94 18.01 31.60
CA ALA A 52 16.20 18.36 30.21
C ALA A 52 16.07 19.86 29.92
N TRP A 53 15.24 20.60 30.68
CA TRP A 53 15.15 22.05 30.55
C TRP A 53 16.42 22.79 30.97
N GLN A 54 17.27 22.18 31.79
CA GLN A 54 18.49 22.80 32.30
C GLN A 54 19.74 22.28 31.58
N PHE A 55 19.91 20.95 31.50
CA PHE A 55 21.13 20.41 30.90
C PHE A 55 21.23 20.73 29.40
N SER A 56 20.11 20.82 28.68
CA SER A 56 20.12 21.04 27.23
C SER A 56 20.81 22.35 26.82
N TRP A 57 20.61 23.44 27.57
CA TRP A 57 21.30 24.71 27.33
C TRP A 57 22.79 24.63 27.62
N VAL A 58 23.19 23.88 28.65
CA VAL A 58 24.60 23.67 28.99
C VAL A 58 25.30 22.85 27.91
N LEU A 59 24.64 21.83 27.35
CA LEU A 59 25.18 21.03 26.24
C LEU A 59 25.39 21.82 24.96
N LEU A 60 24.71 22.95 24.78
CA LEU A 60 24.92 23.85 23.64
C LEU A 60 26.17 24.74 23.81
N SER A 61 26.93 24.61 24.89
CA SER A 61 28.12 25.42 25.13
C SER A 61 29.22 25.16 24.07
N PRO A 62 30.05 26.17 23.74
CA PRO A 62 31.01 26.08 22.64
C PRO A 62 32.18 25.13 22.94
N ASP A 63 32.37 24.74 24.20
CA ASP A 63 33.35 23.74 24.65
C ASP A 63 32.95 22.29 24.32
N LYS A 64 31.72 22.07 23.84
CA LYS A 64 31.19 20.74 23.51
C LYS A 64 31.30 20.42 22.02
N VAL A 65 31.42 19.13 21.69
CA VAL A 65 31.45 18.67 20.29
C VAL A 65 30.04 18.75 19.65
N PRO A 66 29.94 18.89 18.31
CA PRO A 66 28.66 19.09 17.62
C PRO A 66 27.59 18.02 17.89
N GLU A 67 27.98 16.77 18.09
CA GLU A 67 27.07 15.64 18.34
C GLU A 67 26.40 15.76 19.72
N ILE A 68 27.13 16.31 20.70
CA ILE A 68 26.63 16.59 22.05
C ILE A 68 25.72 17.83 22.02
N GLN A 69 26.14 18.88 21.34
CA GLN A 69 25.34 20.09 21.12
C GLN A 69 24.01 19.75 20.42
N TYR A 70 24.04 18.84 19.45
CA TYR A 70 22.84 18.36 18.76
C TYR A 70 21.85 17.69 19.71
N PHE A 71 22.32 16.88 20.66
CA PHE A 71 21.43 16.29 21.67
C PHE A 71 20.77 17.37 22.55
N GLY A 72 21.51 18.42 22.92
CA GLY A 72 20.94 19.58 23.62
C GLY A 72 19.81 20.24 22.83
N ALA A 73 20.05 20.57 21.56
CA ALA A 73 19.03 21.15 20.68
C ALA A 73 17.82 20.21 20.48
N SER A 74 18.07 18.91 20.33
CA SER A 74 17.03 17.88 20.14
C SER A 74 16.16 17.68 21.38
N ALA A 75 16.76 17.76 22.57
CA ALA A 75 16.03 17.74 23.83
C ALA A 75 15.10 18.95 23.96
N LEU A 76 15.57 20.16 23.63
CA LEU A 76 14.75 21.37 23.63
C LEU A 76 13.55 21.25 22.68
N HIS A 77 13.78 20.83 21.43
CA HIS A 77 12.69 20.59 20.48
C HIS A 77 11.67 19.58 21.01
N THR A 78 12.13 18.45 21.57
CA THR A 78 11.23 17.42 22.11
C THR A 78 10.41 17.94 23.28
N LYS A 79 11.02 18.72 24.18
CA LYS A 79 10.33 19.34 25.31
C LYS A 79 9.29 20.37 24.85
N ILE A 80 9.63 21.23 23.90
CA ILE A 80 8.70 22.25 23.36
C ILE A 80 7.56 21.58 22.59
N SER A 81 7.86 20.62 21.71
CA SER A 81 6.86 19.99 20.82
C SER A 81 5.93 19.01 21.54
N ARG A 82 6.42 18.26 22.53
CA ARG A 82 5.64 17.21 23.22
C ARG A 82 5.17 17.58 24.61
N TYR A 83 5.92 18.42 25.32
CA TYR A 83 5.71 18.78 26.72
C TYR A 83 5.42 20.28 26.89
N TRP A 84 4.69 20.87 25.93
CA TRP A 84 4.31 22.29 25.95
C TRP A 84 3.62 22.72 27.25
N ASN A 85 2.78 21.85 27.81
CA ASN A 85 2.04 22.12 29.05
C ASN A 85 2.92 22.22 30.30
N ASP A 86 4.19 21.79 30.23
CA ASP A 86 5.15 21.92 31.35
C ASP A 86 5.68 23.36 31.46
N ILE A 87 5.49 24.20 30.43
CA ILE A 87 6.06 25.55 30.35
C ILE A 87 5.04 26.59 30.85
N PRO A 88 5.33 27.32 31.93
CA PRO A 88 4.48 28.42 32.40
C PRO A 88 4.42 29.55 31.36
N ALA A 89 3.25 30.18 31.21
CA ALA A 89 3.03 31.26 30.23
C ALA A 89 3.99 32.46 30.41
N GLU A 90 4.41 32.73 31.65
CA GLU A 90 5.38 33.80 31.97
C GLU A 90 6.78 33.55 31.36
N GLN A 91 7.12 32.30 31.05
CA GLN A 91 8.44 31.93 30.54
C GLN A 91 8.52 31.95 29.01
N TYR A 92 7.40 32.14 28.29
CA TYR A 92 7.37 32.06 26.83
C TYR A 92 8.32 33.07 26.16
N GLU A 93 8.30 34.34 26.59
CA GLU A 93 9.18 35.37 26.01
C GLU A 93 10.66 35.16 26.37
N SER A 94 10.96 34.64 27.58
CA SER A 94 12.34 34.30 27.96
C SER A 94 12.88 33.14 27.11
N LEU A 95 12.08 32.11 26.88
CA LEU A 95 12.45 30.95 26.09
C LEU A 95 12.66 31.33 24.62
N LYS A 96 11.75 32.15 24.07
CA LYS A 96 11.86 32.75 22.74
C LYS A 96 13.17 33.52 22.57
N SER A 97 13.48 34.44 23.50
CA SER A 97 14.69 35.25 23.46
C SER A 97 15.97 34.41 23.54
N GLN A 98 15.97 33.36 24.38
CA GLN A 98 17.09 32.42 24.47
C GLN A 98 17.30 31.64 23.17
N LEU A 99 16.24 31.11 22.56
CA LEU A 99 16.34 30.42 21.27
C LEU A 99 16.88 31.32 20.17
N PHE A 100 16.41 32.57 20.06
CA PHE A 100 16.94 33.53 19.10
C PHE A 100 18.45 33.79 19.31
N SER A 101 18.88 34.00 20.56
CA SER A 101 20.29 34.18 20.90
C SER A 101 21.13 32.95 20.52
N GLN A 102 20.62 31.75 20.76
CA GLN A 102 21.30 30.52 20.37
C GLN A 102 21.39 30.34 18.85
N ILE A 103 20.31 30.60 18.11
CA ILE A 103 20.31 30.52 16.64
C ILE A 103 21.30 31.53 16.06
N ALA A 104 21.33 32.77 16.57
CA ALA A 104 22.30 33.78 16.14
C ALA A 104 23.75 33.34 16.40
N ARG A 105 24.01 32.69 17.55
CA ARG A 105 25.34 32.14 17.87
C ARG A 105 25.74 30.97 16.97
N PHE A 106 24.80 30.08 16.66
CA PHE A 106 25.03 28.90 15.81
C PHE A 106 24.92 29.20 14.30
N ALA A 107 24.61 30.43 13.91
CA ALA A 107 24.60 30.86 12.51
C ALA A 107 25.95 30.63 11.81
N SER A 108 27.07 30.81 12.54
CA SER A 108 28.43 30.50 12.08
C SER A 108 28.96 29.15 12.59
N GLY A 109 28.13 28.34 13.25
CA GLY A 109 28.51 27.09 13.92
C GLY A 109 28.13 25.83 13.12
N SER A 110 27.84 24.74 13.84
CA SER A 110 27.39 23.49 13.23
C SER A 110 25.98 23.62 12.61
N LYS A 111 25.87 23.35 11.30
CA LYS A 111 24.60 23.42 10.56
C LYS A 111 23.53 22.48 11.13
N ILE A 112 23.91 21.29 11.58
CA ILE A 112 22.96 20.29 12.12
C ILE A 112 22.32 20.79 13.42
N VAL A 113 23.11 21.49 14.26
CA VAL A 113 22.63 22.11 15.50
C VAL A 113 21.75 23.32 15.19
N LEU A 114 22.16 24.16 14.24
CA LEU A 114 21.38 25.30 13.76
C LEU A 114 19.99 24.87 13.28
N THR A 115 19.89 23.91 12.36
CA THR A 115 18.60 23.38 11.88
C THR A 115 17.74 22.88 13.04
N ARG A 116 18.31 22.13 13.99
CA ARG A 116 17.55 21.61 15.14
C ARG A 116 17.05 22.71 16.09
N LEU A 117 17.81 23.80 16.26
CA LEU A 117 17.37 24.97 17.01
C LEU A 117 16.28 25.75 16.26
N CYS A 118 16.38 25.86 14.93
CA CYS A 118 15.31 26.43 14.10
C CYS A 118 14.02 25.61 14.22
N VAL A 119 14.11 24.28 14.19
CA VAL A 119 13.00 23.35 14.45
C VAL A 119 12.39 23.59 15.84
N ALA A 120 13.20 23.78 16.88
CA ALA A 120 12.73 24.09 18.23
C ALA A 120 11.98 25.43 18.31
N LEU A 121 12.50 26.48 17.67
CA LEU A 121 11.87 27.80 17.63
C LEU A 121 10.60 27.80 16.76
N ALA A 122 10.58 27.06 15.66
CA ALA A 122 9.38 26.85 14.85
C ALA A 122 8.29 26.18 15.68
N SER A 123 8.60 25.08 16.37
CA SER A 123 7.68 24.43 17.30
C SER A 123 7.15 25.39 18.39
N LEU A 124 8.00 26.27 18.93
CA LEU A 124 7.57 27.30 19.89
C LEU A 124 6.58 28.28 19.25
N ALA A 125 6.91 28.81 18.07
CA ALA A 125 6.07 29.75 17.34
C ALA A 125 4.69 29.14 17.02
N LEU A 126 4.64 27.91 16.52
CA LEU A 126 3.39 27.21 16.19
C LEU A 126 2.48 26.99 17.40
N ASN A 127 3.05 26.78 18.59
CA ASN A 127 2.27 26.65 19.82
C ASN A 127 1.74 28.01 20.33
N MET A 128 2.50 29.09 20.14
CA MET A 128 2.13 30.45 20.55
C MET A 128 1.16 31.14 19.58
N MET A 129 1.23 30.82 18.28
CA MET A 129 0.34 31.37 17.26
C MET A 129 -1.10 30.82 17.41
N PRO A 130 -2.13 31.61 17.08
CA PRO A 130 -2.10 33.03 16.71
C PRO A 130 -2.21 34.01 17.90
N GLU A 131 -2.49 33.53 19.11
CA GLU A 131 -2.91 34.39 20.23
C GLU A 131 -1.74 35.06 20.95
N ALA A 132 -0.72 34.29 21.34
CA ALA A 132 0.41 34.79 22.14
C ALA A 132 1.51 35.40 21.27
N TRP A 133 1.64 34.97 20.02
CA TRP A 133 2.60 35.54 19.07
C TRP A 133 2.00 35.69 17.67
N PRO A 134 1.19 36.74 17.43
CA PRO A 134 0.48 36.91 16.17
C PRO A 134 1.41 37.13 14.96
N ALA A 135 2.44 37.99 15.12
CA ALA A 135 3.33 38.43 14.03
C ALA A 135 4.69 37.71 14.05
N ALA A 136 4.68 36.38 14.22
CA ALA A 136 5.90 35.60 14.47
C ALA A 136 6.96 35.73 13.37
N VAL A 137 6.54 35.62 12.12
CA VAL A 137 7.45 35.65 10.96
C VAL A 137 7.98 37.05 10.74
N SER A 138 7.12 38.06 10.79
CA SER A 138 7.52 39.47 10.74
C SER A 138 8.56 39.84 11.81
N ASP A 139 8.40 39.33 13.04
CA ASP A 139 9.38 39.54 14.12
C ASP A 139 10.70 38.79 13.88
N MET A 140 10.64 37.55 13.38
CA MET A 140 11.84 36.79 12.99
C MET A 140 12.66 37.55 11.95
N VAL A 141 12.01 38.05 10.89
CA VAL A 141 12.67 38.82 9.83
C VAL A 141 13.35 40.08 10.40
N LYS A 142 12.65 40.86 11.22
CA LYS A 142 13.22 42.06 11.86
C LYS A 142 14.42 41.74 12.76
N MET A 143 14.33 40.68 13.56
CA MET A 143 15.39 40.29 14.48
C MET A 143 16.68 39.91 13.76
N PHE A 144 16.60 39.17 12.65
CA PHE A 144 17.78 38.77 11.89
C PHE A 144 18.32 39.88 10.96
N GLN A 145 17.50 40.87 10.60
CA GLN A 145 17.92 42.05 9.82
C GLN A 145 18.60 43.13 10.67
N THR A 146 18.29 43.24 11.96
CA THR A 146 18.86 44.27 12.83
C THR A 146 20.38 44.04 13.01
N GLU A 147 21.21 45.06 12.72
CA GLU A 147 22.69 45.02 12.75
C GLU A 147 23.31 44.94 14.17
N SER A 148 22.62 44.35 15.15
CA SER A 148 23.04 44.39 16.55
C SER A 148 23.99 43.27 17.00
N CYS A 149 24.43 42.38 16.11
CA CYS A 149 25.33 41.26 16.44
C CYS A 149 26.56 41.22 15.55
N ASP A 150 27.73 40.91 16.12
CA ASP A 150 29.06 40.71 15.48
C ASP A 150 29.13 39.53 14.48
N VAL A 151 27.99 39.07 13.98
CA VAL A 151 27.87 37.92 13.06
C VAL A 151 27.74 38.42 11.63
N ASP A 152 28.50 37.81 10.72
CA ASP A 152 28.46 38.06 9.28
C ASP A 152 27.01 38.13 8.76
N GLY A 153 26.71 39.14 7.94
CA GLY A 153 25.39 39.36 7.37
C GLY A 153 24.90 38.17 6.55
N GLN A 154 25.82 37.44 5.90
CA GLN A 154 25.49 36.22 5.15
C GLN A 154 25.05 35.08 6.07
N ALA A 155 25.76 34.85 7.18
CA ALA A 155 25.41 33.82 8.15
C ALA A 155 24.04 34.08 8.80
N ARG A 156 23.73 35.34 9.11
CA ARG A 156 22.40 35.74 9.61
C ARG A 156 21.29 35.49 8.58
N CYS A 157 21.54 35.81 7.31
CA CYS A 157 20.59 35.54 6.23
C CYS A 157 20.31 34.03 6.09
N LEU A 158 21.34 33.19 6.15
CA LEU A 158 21.18 31.74 6.09
C LEU A 158 20.40 31.17 7.28
N ALA A 159 20.68 31.65 8.50
CA ALA A 159 19.94 31.24 9.68
C ALA A 159 18.46 31.62 9.60
N LEU A 160 18.15 32.82 9.09
CA LEU A 160 16.77 33.25 8.85
C LEU A 160 16.07 32.37 7.82
N LEU A 161 16.70 32.11 6.67
CA LEU A 161 16.12 31.25 5.64
C LEU A 161 15.90 29.82 6.14
N GLU A 162 16.81 29.28 6.95
CA GLU A 162 16.65 27.97 7.57
C GLU A 162 15.42 27.96 8.50
N LEU A 163 15.27 28.97 9.36
CA LEU A 163 14.13 29.10 10.25
C LEU A 163 12.80 29.22 9.48
N LEU A 164 12.78 30.04 8.44
CA LEU A 164 11.60 30.21 7.58
C LEU A 164 11.28 28.95 6.78
N THR A 165 12.28 28.14 6.40
CA THR A 165 12.06 26.87 5.67
C THR A 165 11.50 25.79 6.57
N VAL A 166 12.01 25.68 7.79
CA VAL A 166 11.59 24.64 8.74
C VAL A 166 10.22 24.92 9.36
N LEU A 167 9.79 26.19 9.43
CA LEU A 167 8.53 26.55 10.07
C LEU A 167 7.29 25.88 9.42
N PRO A 168 7.11 25.92 8.08
CA PRO A 168 6.08 25.13 7.41
C PRO A 168 6.23 23.61 7.59
N GLU A 169 7.45 23.07 7.53
CA GLU A 169 7.73 21.63 7.67
C GLU A 169 7.33 21.11 9.07
N GLU A 170 7.63 21.87 10.11
CA GLU A 170 7.20 21.58 11.48
C GLU A 170 5.68 21.70 11.63
N PHE A 171 5.02 22.61 10.92
CA PHE A 171 3.56 22.71 10.94
C PHE A 171 2.89 21.44 10.39
N GLN A 172 3.40 20.90 9.28
CA GLN A 172 2.89 19.66 8.68
C GLN A 172 3.00 18.48 9.66
N THR A 173 4.16 18.33 10.31
CA THR A 173 4.42 17.24 11.26
C THR A 173 3.88 17.49 12.67
N SER A 174 3.39 18.70 12.96
CA SER A 174 2.88 19.08 14.27
C SER A 174 1.71 18.21 14.72
N ARG A 175 1.66 17.92 16.03
CA ARG A 175 0.56 17.18 16.67
C ARG A 175 -0.55 18.08 17.23
N LEU A 176 -0.68 19.29 16.67
CA LEU A 176 -1.72 20.24 17.05
C LEU A 176 -3.11 19.71 16.67
N PRO A 177 -4.16 19.98 17.46
CA PRO A 177 -5.54 19.68 17.07
C PRO A 177 -5.94 20.46 15.81
N GLN A 178 -6.79 19.92 14.91
CA GLN A 178 -7.05 20.65 13.65
C GLN A 178 -7.65 22.03 13.86
N TYR A 179 -8.58 22.22 14.81
CA TYR A 179 -9.10 23.58 15.04
C TYR A 179 -7.95 24.59 15.23
N ARG A 180 -6.91 24.20 15.99
CA ARG A 180 -5.67 24.99 16.10
C ARG A 180 -4.85 24.97 14.81
N LYS A 181 -4.68 23.83 14.12
CA LYS A 181 -3.98 23.81 12.82
C LYS A 181 -4.62 24.74 11.80
N GLY A 182 -5.94 24.84 11.71
CA GLY A 182 -6.64 25.76 10.81
C GLY A 182 -6.40 27.22 11.19
N GLN A 183 -6.46 27.55 12.49
CA GLN A 183 -6.09 28.88 12.98
C GLN A 183 -4.63 29.24 12.65
N VAL A 184 -3.69 28.32 12.93
CA VAL A 184 -2.27 28.50 12.67
C VAL A 184 -1.98 28.54 11.16
N ARG A 185 -2.63 27.70 10.34
CA ARG A 185 -2.53 27.73 8.88
C ARG A 185 -2.99 29.08 8.34
N ASN A 186 -4.13 29.59 8.80
CA ASN A 186 -4.61 30.91 8.39
C ASN A 186 -3.64 32.03 8.78
N ALA A 187 -3.05 31.96 9.98
CA ALA A 187 -2.05 32.93 10.43
C ALA A 187 -0.75 32.83 9.61
N LEU A 188 -0.25 31.62 9.35
CA LEU A 188 0.92 31.39 8.48
C LEU A 188 0.65 31.86 7.04
N GLY A 189 -0.55 31.58 6.50
CA GLY A 189 -0.97 32.04 5.18
C GLY A 189 -0.95 33.57 5.07
N GLN A 190 -1.37 34.29 6.12
CA GLN A 190 -1.26 35.76 6.16
C GLN A 190 0.20 36.24 6.22
N GLU A 191 1.05 35.56 6.99
CA GLU A 191 2.48 35.89 7.08
C GLU A 191 3.28 35.56 5.80
N SER A 192 2.74 34.76 4.87
CA SER A 192 3.37 34.51 3.56
C SER A 192 3.63 35.80 2.78
N GLY A 193 2.78 36.82 2.98
CA GLY A 193 2.93 38.16 2.40
C GLY A 193 4.16 38.93 2.89
N ALA A 194 4.77 38.54 4.01
CA ALA A 194 6.06 39.07 4.48
C ALA A 194 7.25 38.27 3.95
N VAL A 195 7.06 36.96 3.72
CA VAL A 195 8.13 36.05 3.29
C VAL A 195 8.40 36.16 1.79
N PHE A 196 7.36 36.15 0.96
CA PHE A 196 7.53 36.12 -0.50
C PHE A 196 8.27 37.35 -1.05
N PRO A 197 8.01 38.60 -0.59
CA PRO A 197 8.79 39.75 -1.02
C PRO A 197 10.28 39.65 -0.63
N LEU A 198 10.59 39.11 0.55
CA LEU A 198 11.97 38.89 1.00
C LEU A 198 12.67 37.88 0.08
N LEU A 199 12.02 36.75 -0.20
CA LEU A 199 12.55 35.72 -1.10
C LEU A 199 12.78 36.28 -2.50
N GLN A 200 11.85 37.06 -3.01
CA GLN A 200 11.95 37.69 -4.33
C GLN A 200 13.13 38.67 -4.39
N GLN A 201 13.30 39.51 -3.37
CA GLN A 201 14.42 40.44 -3.27
C GLN A 201 15.77 39.71 -3.27
N LEU A 202 15.91 38.66 -2.45
CA LEU A 202 17.16 37.91 -2.32
C LEU A 202 17.53 37.17 -3.62
N LEU A 203 16.53 36.68 -4.36
CA LEU A 203 16.75 35.96 -5.62
C LEU A 203 17.09 36.89 -6.79
N GLN A 204 16.50 38.09 -6.83
CA GLN A 204 16.74 39.09 -7.88
C GLN A 204 18.03 39.90 -7.69
N GLN A 205 18.56 39.97 -6.47
CA GLN A 205 19.80 40.69 -6.18
C GLN A 205 21.01 40.01 -6.86
N GLN A 206 21.75 40.77 -7.68
CA GLN A 206 22.89 40.23 -8.45
C GLN A 206 24.05 39.74 -7.56
N ASP A 207 24.29 40.43 -6.44
CA ASP A 207 25.37 40.09 -5.50
C ASP A 207 25.06 38.90 -4.58
N SER A 208 23.86 38.32 -4.64
CA SER A 208 23.49 37.17 -3.81
C SER A 208 24.23 35.91 -4.26
N PRO A 209 25.02 35.27 -3.37
CA PRO A 209 25.69 34.00 -3.66
C PRO A 209 24.71 32.88 -4.04
N SER A 210 25.15 31.94 -4.87
CA SER A 210 24.33 30.81 -5.34
C SER A 210 23.75 29.97 -4.20
N PHE A 211 24.53 29.70 -3.14
CA PHE A 211 24.05 28.96 -1.97
C PHE A 211 22.91 29.68 -1.21
N ILE A 212 22.83 31.02 -1.26
CA ILE A 212 21.70 31.78 -0.70
C ILE A 212 20.48 31.59 -1.60
N LYS A 213 20.66 31.70 -2.92
CA LYS A 213 19.58 31.47 -3.90
C LYS A 213 18.99 30.06 -3.80
N GLN A 214 19.83 29.03 -3.59
CA GLN A 214 19.37 27.67 -3.29
C GLN A 214 18.49 27.64 -2.02
N LYS A 215 18.92 28.29 -0.93
CA LYS A 215 18.12 28.34 0.31
C LYS A 215 16.82 29.11 0.14
N VAL A 216 16.80 30.15 -0.69
CA VAL A 216 15.59 30.90 -1.05
C VAL A 216 14.60 30.00 -1.78
N LEU A 217 15.04 29.22 -2.78
CA LEU A 217 14.18 28.29 -3.52
C LEU A 217 13.64 27.16 -2.63
N LYS A 218 14.46 26.61 -1.72
CA LYS A 218 14.00 25.62 -0.72
C LYS A 218 12.96 26.21 0.23
N CYS A 219 13.18 27.45 0.68
CA CYS A 219 12.21 28.16 1.50
C CYS A 219 10.89 28.32 0.75
N PHE A 220 10.92 28.85 -0.48
CA PHE A 220 9.73 28.97 -1.31
C PHE A 220 8.98 27.63 -1.47
N SER A 221 9.71 26.55 -1.79
CA SER A 221 9.15 25.20 -1.92
C SER A 221 8.44 24.71 -0.65
N SER A 222 8.99 25.00 0.53
CA SER A 222 8.39 24.62 1.82
C SER A 222 7.09 25.40 2.11
N TRP A 223 7.08 26.71 1.83
CA TRP A 223 5.91 27.57 2.02
C TRP A 223 4.76 27.25 1.07
N VAL A 224 5.09 26.87 -0.16
CA VAL A 224 4.12 26.43 -1.17
C VAL A 224 3.29 25.23 -0.68
N GLN A 225 3.84 24.36 0.18
CA GLN A 225 3.11 23.22 0.72
C GLN A 225 2.09 23.59 1.83
N LEU A 226 1.88 24.88 2.13
CA LEU A 226 0.86 25.37 3.07
C LEU A 226 -0.44 25.79 2.39
N ASP A 227 -0.68 25.37 1.15
CA ASP A 227 -1.84 25.75 0.33
C ASP A 227 -1.97 27.26 0.11
N VAL A 228 -0.82 27.95 -0.04
CA VAL A 228 -0.80 29.38 -0.38
C VAL A 228 -1.38 29.56 -1.80
N PRO A 229 -2.26 30.56 -2.05
CA PRO A 229 -2.84 30.82 -3.36
C PRO A 229 -1.79 30.88 -4.47
N LEU A 230 -2.01 30.13 -5.55
CA LEU A 230 -1.07 30.08 -6.67
C LEU A 230 -0.87 31.45 -7.35
N SER A 231 -1.88 32.33 -7.28
CA SER A 231 -1.78 33.73 -7.75
C SER A 231 -0.67 34.51 -7.05
N ASP A 232 -0.43 34.25 -5.78
CA ASP A 232 0.52 35.01 -4.95
C ASP A 232 1.95 34.51 -5.17
N CYS A 233 2.09 33.29 -5.70
CA CYS A 233 3.36 32.67 -6.08
C CYS A 233 3.87 33.12 -7.46
N GLU A 234 3.06 33.82 -8.28
CA GLU A 234 3.37 34.09 -9.71
C GLU A 234 4.74 34.76 -9.90
N SER A 235 5.09 35.76 -9.09
CA SER A 235 6.37 36.48 -9.21
C SER A 235 7.57 35.58 -8.88
N LEU A 236 7.49 34.79 -7.81
CA LEU A 236 8.54 33.85 -7.41
C LEU A 236 8.70 32.71 -8.41
N MET A 237 7.59 32.22 -8.96
CA MET A 237 7.62 31.21 -10.03
C MET A 237 8.35 31.73 -11.26
N GLN A 238 8.08 32.97 -11.70
CA GLN A 238 8.80 33.56 -12.83
C GLN A 238 10.32 33.60 -12.58
N VAL A 239 10.74 33.97 -11.37
CA VAL A 239 12.17 33.99 -11.04
C VAL A 239 12.74 32.58 -10.91
N ALA A 240 11.98 31.61 -10.37
CA ALA A 240 12.39 30.20 -10.33
C ALA A 240 12.60 29.62 -11.75
N PHE A 241 11.71 29.92 -12.71
CA PHE A 241 11.91 29.56 -14.12
C PHE A 241 13.18 30.17 -14.70
N SER A 242 13.50 31.42 -14.35
CA SER A 242 14.77 32.04 -14.79
C SER A 242 16.01 31.38 -14.17
N SER A 243 15.88 30.82 -12.97
CA SER A 243 16.97 30.11 -12.28
C SER A 243 17.28 28.73 -12.86
N LEU A 244 16.41 28.17 -13.72
CA LEU A 244 16.67 26.90 -14.42
C LEU A 244 17.83 26.99 -15.43
N GLN A 245 18.29 28.20 -15.77
CA GLN A 245 19.47 28.40 -16.61
C GLN A 245 20.79 28.22 -15.83
N ASP A 246 20.74 28.25 -14.50
CA ASP A 246 21.91 28.10 -13.63
C ASP A 246 22.01 26.63 -13.16
N PRO A 247 23.07 25.89 -13.54
CA PRO A 247 23.26 24.50 -13.13
C PRO A 247 23.29 24.30 -11.61
N GLU A 248 23.78 25.28 -10.83
CA GLU A 248 23.82 25.14 -9.36
C GLU A 248 22.42 25.28 -8.74
N LEU A 249 21.48 25.91 -9.42
CA LEU A 249 20.13 26.16 -8.91
C LEU A 249 19.08 25.22 -9.49
N PHE A 250 19.41 24.51 -10.57
CA PHE A 250 18.48 23.73 -11.40
C PHE A 250 17.58 22.80 -10.57
N ASP A 251 18.14 21.87 -9.79
CA ASP A 251 17.35 20.89 -9.03
C ASP A 251 16.40 21.56 -8.03
N THR A 252 16.90 22.60 -7.36
CA THR A 252 16.12 23.29 -6.34
C THR A 252 15.01 24.12 -6.96
N ALA A 253 15.24 24.69 -8.15
CA ALA A 253 14.23 25.40 -8.92
C ALA A 253 13.17 24.44 -9.46
N VAL A 254 13.56 23.26 -9.97
CA VAL A 254 12.65 22.21 -10.42
C VAL A 254 11.72 21.79 -9.28
N GLU A 255 12.27 21.45 -8.11
CA GLU A 255 11.46 21.07 -6.93
C GLU A 255 10.46 22.16 -6.54
N ALA A 256 10.92 23.42 -6.49
CA ALA A 256 10.06 24.55 -6.14
C ALA A 256 8.90 24.74 -7.14
N ILE A 257 9.17 24.63 -8.44
CA ILE A 257 8.16 24.77 -9.49
C ILE A 257 7.17 23.60 -9.45
N VAL A 258 7.66 22.36 -9.36
CA VAL A 258 6.82 21.16 -9.30
C VAL A 258 5.91 21.21 -8.08
N ASN A 259 6.44 21.56 -6.90
CA ASN A 259 5.63 21.66 -5.68
C ASN A 259 4.56 22.77 -5.80
N ALA A 260 4.85 23.88 -6.49
CA ALA A 260 3.88 24.95 -6.72
C ALA A 260 2.74 24.51 -7.63
N ILE A 261 3.05 23.79 -8.71
CA ILE A 261 2.06 23.30 -9.67
C ILE A 261 1.25 22.14 -9.08
N SER A 262 1.84 21.35 -8.17
CA SER A 262 1.22 20.13 -7.61
C SER A 262 0.41 20.38 -6.33
N GLN A 263 0.16 21.64 -5.96
CA GLN A 263 -0.68 21.97 -4.81
C GLN A 263 -2.13 21.46 -5.04
N PRO A 264 -2.82 20.92 -4.02
CA PRO A 264 -4.20 20.43 -4.17
C PRO A 264 -5.20 21.48 -4.68
N ASP A 265 -5.07 22.73 -4.22
CA ASP A 265 -5.99 23.83 -4.57
C ASP A 265 -5.59 24.60 -5.84
N SER A 266 -4.49 24.23 -6.51
CA SER A 266 -3.97 24.96 -7.69
C SER A 266 -4.94 24.98 -8.87
N GLN A 267 -5.76 23.93 -9.03
CA GLN A 267 -6.81 23.85 -10.07
C GLN A 267 -7.80 25.03 -10.03
N ARG A 268 -7.97 25.69 -8.88
CA ARG A 268 -8.86 26.86 -8.76
C ARG A 268 -8.31 28.10 -9.46
N TYR A 269 -7.01 28.17 -9.71
CA TYR A 269 -6.31 29.33 -10.26
C TYR A 269 -5.94 29.14 -11.73
N VAL A 270 -6.92 28.76 -12.56
CA VAL A 270 -6.75 28.43 -13.99
C VAL A 270 -6.03 29.53 -14.79
N ASN A 271 -6.32 30.80 -14.50
CA ASN A 271 -5.65 31.92 -15.17
C ASN A 271 -4.12 31.92 -14.95
N THR A 272 -3.67 31.55 -13.75
CA THR A 272 -2.24 31.42 -13.47
C THR A 272 -1.66 30.22 -14.22
N LEU A 273 -2.35 29.08 -14.21
CA LEU A 273 -1.94 27.88 -14.96
C LEU A 273 -1.75 28.18 -16.46
N LEU A 274 -2.66 28.94 -17.07
CA LEU A 274 -2.55 29.37 -18.47
C LEU A 274 -1.29 30.22 -18.74
N LYS A 275 -0.85 31.05 -17.77
CA LYS A 275 0.39 31.83 -17.88
C LYS A 275 1.64 30.96 -17.72
N LEU A 276 1.55 29.81 -17.04
CA LEU A 276 2.68 28.89 -16.87
C LEU A 276 3.00 28.10 -18.12
N ILE A 277 1.99 27.74 -18.93
CA ILE A 277 2.19 26.99 -20.18
C ILE A 277 3.30 27.60 -21.06
N PRO A 278 3.26 28.90 -21.43
CA PRO A 278 4.32 29.48 -22.26
C PRO A 278 5.69 29.48 -21.57
N GLN A 279 5.77 29.54 -20.23
CA GLN A 279 7.05 29.45 -19.51
C GLN A 279 7.65 28.04 -19.59
N VAL A 280 6.81 27.01 -19.47
CA VAL A 280 7.25 25.61 -19.66
C VAL A 280 7.68 25.38 -21.11
N LEU A 281 6.93 25.89 -22.08
CA LEU A 281 7.27 25.73 -23.50
C LEU A 281 8.59 26.43 -23.89
N GLN A 282 9.00 27.50 -23.18
CA GLN A 282 10.31 28.13 -23.40
C GLN A 282 11.49 27.20 -23.06
N LEU A 283 11.27 26.18 -22.21
CA LEU A 283 12.30 25.19 -21.85
C LEU A 283 12.52 24.14 -22.96
N GLN A 284 11.75 24.17 -24.04
CA GLN A 284 11.86 23.16 -25.11
C GLN A 284 13.26 23.13 -25.75
N GLU A 285 13.90 24.29 -25.92
CA GLU A 285 15.26 24.35 -26.49
C GLU A 285 16.31 23.80 -25.51
N GLN A 286 16.20 24.14 -24.22
CA GLN A 286 17.07 23.60 -23.17
C GLN A 286 16.92 22.08 -23.05
N LEU A 287 15.69 21.57 -23.13
CA LEU A 287 15.39 20.14 -23.14
C LEU A 287 16.04 19.44 -24.34
N ARG A 288 15.94 20.02 -25.54
CA ARG A 288 16.60 19.46 -26.75
C ARG A 288 18.11 19.43 -26.61
N GLN A 289 18.70 20.50 -26.07
CA GLN A 289 20.15 20.57 -25.85
C GLN A 289 20.61 19.54 -24.82
N ALA A 290 19.88 19.38 -23.71
CA ALA A 290 20.16 18.37 -22.70
C ALA A 290 20.14 16.94 -23.27
N VAL A 291 19.14 16.63 -24.10
CA VAL A 291 19.06 15.32 -24.78
C VAL A 291 20.23 15.12 -25.75
N GLN A 292 20.64 16.16 -26.49
CA GLN A 292 21.80 16.09 -27.40
C GLN A 292 23.13 15.93 -26.67
N SER A 293 23.28 16.52 -25.49
CA SER A 293 24.49 16.41 -24.67
C SER A 293 24.53 15.16 -23.79
N GLY A 294 23.42 14.40 -23.69
CA GLY A 294 23.29 13.26 -22.79
C GLY A 294 23.15 13.65 -21.31
N ASP A 295 22.67 14.88 -21.03
CA ASP A 295 22.42 15.34 -19.68
C ASP A 295 21.05 14.86 -19.19
N MET A 296 21.07 13.73 -18.49
CA MET A 296 19.87 13.09 -17.95
C MET A 296 19.20 13.90 -16.84
N GLU A 297 19.96 14.64 -16.03
CA GLU A 297 19.43 15.39 -14.89
C GLU A 297 18.58 16.56 -15.38
N THR A 298 19.09 17.30 -16.38
CA THR A 298 18.35 18.40 -17.00
C THR A 298 17.11 17.92 -17.75
N SER A 299 17.21 16.85 -18.56
CA SER A 299 16.05 16.33 -19.30
C SER A 299 14.96 15.83 -18.35
N HIS A 300 15.36 15.12 -17.29
CA HIS A 300 14.47 14.60 -16.26
C HIS A 300 13.78 15.74 -15.48
N GLY A 301 14.54 16.75 -15.06
CA GLY A 301 14.00 17.91 -14.34
C GLY A 301 12.97 18.71 -15.14
N ILE A 302 13.25 18.99 -16.42
CA ILE A 302 12.29 19.70 -17.30
C ILE A 302 11.05 18.86 -17.56
N CYS A 303 11.21 17.54 -17.76
CA CYS A 303 10.09 16.63 -17.94
C CYS A 303 9.16 16.63 -16.72
N ARG A 304 9.71 16.59 -15.49
CA ARG A 304 8.92 16.68 -14.26
C ARG A 304 8.06 17.94 -14.20
N ILE A 305 8.58 19.09 -14.63
CA ILE A 305 7.81 20.35 -14.68
C ILE A 305 6.66 20.23 -15.70
N ALA A 306 6.95 19.74 -16.91
CA ALA A 306 5.95 19.60 -17.96
C ALA A 306 4.84 18.61 -17.59
N VAL A 307 5.21 17.45 -17.04
CA VAL A 307 4.28 16.42 -16.55
C VAL A 307 3.47 16.95 -15.37
N ALA A 308 4.07 17.62 -14.39
CA ALA A 308 3.32 18.17 -13.25
C ALA A 308 2.24 19.18 -13.69
N LEU A 309 2.50 19.97 -14.73
CA LEU A 309 1.50 20.88 -15.30
C LEU A 309 0.43 20.13 -16.11
N GLY A 310 0.85 19.17 -16.93
CA GLY A 310 -0.05 18.40 -17.79
C GLY A 310 -0.97 17.47 -17.01
N GLU A 311 -0.43 16.69 -16.08
CA GLU A 311 -1.12 15.62 -15.36
C GLU A 311 -2.08 16.16 -14.28
N ASN A 312 -1.64 17.14 -13.49
CA ASN A 312 -2.48 17.67 -12.40
C ASN A 312 -3.64 18.56 -12.91
N HIS A 313 -3.50 19.12 -14.12
CA HIS A 313 -4.38 20.17 -14.64
C HIS A 313 -4.93 19.89 -16.04
N SER A 314 -4.77 18.69 -16.60
CA SER A 314 -5.20 18.33 -17.96
C SER A 314 -6.66 18.71 -18.22
N ARG A 315 -7.58 18.30 -17.35
CA ARG A 315 -9.01 18.64 -17.44
C ARG A 315 -9.27 20.14 -17.45
N ALA A 316 -8.70 20.86 -16.48
CA ALA A 316 -8.91 22.29 -16.32
C ALA A 316 -8.38 23.08 -17.54
N LEU A 317 -7.27 22.63 -18.13
CA LEU A 317 -6.69 23.22 -19.34
C LEU A 317 -7.47 22.85 -20.59
N LEU A 318 -7.99 21.62 -20.70
CA LEU A 318 -8.89 21.21 -21.78
C LEU A 318 -10.20 22.00 -21.75
N GLU A 319 -10.74 22.33 -20.59
CA GLU A 319 -11.95 23.16 -20.48
C GLU A 319 -11.76 24.58 -21.06
N GLN A 320 -10.53 25.10 -21.11
CA GLN A 320 -10.18 26.38 -21.72
C GLN A 320 -9.96 26.24 -23.23
N VAL A 321 -11.06 26.02 -23.97
CA VAL A 321 -11.05 25.74 -25.42
C VAL A 321 -10.28 26.79 -26.23
N ASP A 322 -10.29 28.06 -25.85
CA ASP A 322 -9.56 29.13 -26.53
C ASP A 322 -8.04 28.94 -26.54
N HIS A 323 -7.51 28.15 -25.59
CA HIS A 323 -6.08 27.88 -25.39
C HIS A 323 -5.65 26.47 -25.82
N TRP A 324 -6.49 25.75 -26.58
CA TRP A 324 -6.22 24.37 -27.00
C TRP A 324 -4.87 24.18 -27.71
N GLN A 325 -4.42 25.18 -28.48
CA GLN A 325 -3.13 25.13 -29.21
C GLN A 325 -1.93 25.11 -28.25
N SER A 326 -2.00 25.91 -27.18
CA SER A 326 -0.95 25.97 -26.16
C SER A 326 -0.88 24.65 -25.39
N PHE A 327 -2.04 24.07 -25.06
CA PHE A 327 -2.08 22.76 -24.41
C PHE A 327 -1.61 21.63 -25.34
N LEU A 328 -1.96 21.66 -26.63
CA LEU A 328 -1.44 20.70 -27.60
C LEU A 328 0.10 20.83 -27.76
N ALA A 329 0.65 22.04 -27.71
CA ALA A 329 2.10 22.23 -27.70
C ALA A 329 2.76 21.61 -26.47
N LEU A 330 2.12 21.71 -25.29
CA LEU A 330 2.59 21.05 -24.06
C LEU A 330 2.54 19.51 -24.21
N VAL A 331 1.45 18.97 -24.76
CA VAL A 331 1.31 17.53 -25.05
C VAL A 331 2.43 17.05 -25.99
N ASN A 332 2.77 17.83 -27.02
CA ASN A 332 3.88 17.51 -27.92
C ASN A 332 5.25 17.59 -27.25
N MET A 333 5.43 18.48 -26.27
CA MET A 333 6.64 18.53 -25.46
C MET A 333 6.77 17.28 -24.57
N ILE A 334 5.66 16.82 -23.99
CA ILE A 334 5.64 15.57 -23.21
C ILE A 334 5.88 14.36 -24.12
N MET A 335 5.30 14.32 -25.33
CA MET A 335 5.59 13.31 -26.35
C MET A 335 7.08 13.25 -26.71
N PHE A 336 7.74 14.41 -26.81
CA PHE A 336 9.18 14.45 -27.01
C PHE A 336 9.93 13.78 -25.85
N CYS A 337 9.52 14.01 -24.59
CA CYS A 337 10.08 13.33 -23.41
C CYS A 337 9.84 11.81 -23.44
N THR A 338 8.65 11.36 -23.85
CA THR A 338 8.34 9.93 -24.00
C THR A 338 9.25 9.27 -25.05
N GLY A 339 9.49 9.97 -26.15
CA GLY A 339 10.30 9.51 -27.28
C GLY A 339 11.77 9.91 -27.23
N ILE A 340 12.34 10.21 -26.05
CA ILE A 340 13.77 10.52 -25.95
C ILE A 340 14.60 9.34 -26.50
N PRO A 341 15.58 9.61 -27.39
CA PRO A 341 16.44 8.57 -27.96
C PRO A 341 17.19 7.78 -26.90
N GLY A 342 17.39 6.49 -27.16
CA GLY A 342 18.09 5.56 -26.27
C GLY A 342 17.15 4.68 -25.47
N HIS A 343 17.72 3.74 -24.72
CA HIS A 343 16.96 2.77 -23.93
C HIS A 343 16.85 3.22 -22.48
N TYR A 344 15.66 3.13 -21.92
CA TYR A 344 15.46 3.24 -20.49
C TYR A 344 15.89 1.94 -19.80
N PRO A 345 16.45 2.00 -18.59
CA PRO A 345 16.85 3.18 -17.82
C PRO A 345 18.31 3.60 -18.06
N VAL A 346 19.00 2.95 -19.00
CA VAL A 346 20.45 3.05 -19.17
C VAL A 346 20.87 4.40 -19.74
N ASN A 347 20.23 4.80 -20.83
CA ASN A 347 20.59 6.01 -21.57
C ASN A 347 19.75 7.22 -21.12
N GLU A 348 18.55 6.96 -20.60
CA GLU A 348 17.61 7.98 -20.16
C GLU A 348 16.62 7.43 -19.12
N THR A 349 16.20 8.27 -18.18
CA THR A 349 15.21 7.95 -17.14
C THR A 349 13.95 8.82 -17.25
N THR A 350 13.82 9.57 -18.33
CA THR A 350 12.85 10.66 -18.48
C THR A 350 11.51 10.17 -19.06
N SER A 351 11.54 9.16 -19.93
CA SER A 351 10.35 8.64 -20.62
C SER A 351 9.31 8.05 -19.66
N SER A 352 9.75 7.39 -18.59
CA SER A 352 8.86 6.75 -17.60
C SER A 352 7.97 7.73 -16.84
N LEU A 353 8.42 8.97 -16.64
CA LEU A 353 7.65 10.02 -15.97
C LEU A 353 6.40 10.44 -16.75
N THR A 354 6.34 10.15 -18.05
CA THR A 354 5.25 10.62 -18.92
C THR A 354 4.05 9.67 -18.96
N LEU A 355 4.18 8.44 -18.45
CA LEU A 355 3.17 7.39 -18.61
C LEU A 355 1.85 7.72 -17.90
N THR A 356 1.91 8.27 -16.68
CA THR A 356 0.74 8.69 -15.89
C THR A 356 -0.02 9.84 -16.54
N PHE A 357 0.68 10.74 -17.22
CA PHE A 357 0.08 11.82 -18.00
C PHE A 357 -0.77 11.27 -19.16
N TRP A 358 -0.28 10.26 -19.90
CA TRP A 358 -1.02 9.70 -21.05
C TRP A 358 -2.32 9.01 -20.63
N TYR A 359 -2.31 8.36 -19.46
CA TYR A 359 -3.52 7.85 -18.82
C TYR A 359 -4.48 8.98 -18.45
N SER A 360 -4.00 9.99 -17.71
CA SER A 360 -4.83 11.10 -17.23
C SER A 360 -5.48 11.88 -18.38
N LEU A 361 -4.74 12.11 -19.48
CA LEU A 361 -5.25 12.75 -20.68
C LEU A 361 -6.35 11.91 -21.36
N GLN A 362 -6.21 10.59 -21.40
CA GLN A 362 -7.20 9.69 -22.00
C GLN A 362 -8.48 9.68 -21.18
N ASP A 363 -8.36 9.51 -19.85
CA ASP A 363 -9.51 9.52 -18.94
C ASP A 363 -10.27 10.85 -19.01
N ASP A 364 -9.56 11.98 -19.02
CA ASP A 364 -10.17 13.30 -19.15
C ASP A 364 -10.95 13.45 -20.47
N ILE A 365 -10.35 13.07 -21.60
CA ILE A 365 -11.00 13.13 -22.91
C ILE A 365 -12.26 12.26 -22.93
N MET A 366 -12.19 11.05 -22.37
CA MET A 366 -13.32 10.11 -22.31
C MET A 366 -14.43 10.56 -21.35
N SER A 367 -14.10 11.34 -20.32
CA SER A 367 -15.06 11.84 -19.34
C SER A 367 -15.91 13.04 -19.83
N PHE A 368 -15.54 13.68 -20.95
CA PHE A 368 -16.30 14.81 -21.50
C PHE A 368 -17.61 14.39 -22.17
N GLU A 369 -18.56 15.32 -22.26
CA GLU A 369 -19.78 15.14 -23.04
C GLU A 369 -19.49 14.90 -24.52
N ALA A 370 -20.34 14.10 -25.19
CA ALA A 370 -20.15 13.61 -26.55
C ALA A 370 -19.72 14.69 -27.57
N ASN A 371 -20.29 15.90 -27.51
CA ASN A 371 -19.94 16.98 -28.44
C ASN A 371 -18.48 17.45 -28.30
N LYS A 372 -17.99 17.61 -27.06
CA LYS A 372 -16.60 18.01 -26.80
C LYS A 372 -15.65 16.83 -27.04
N GLN A 373 -16.06 15.65 -26.59
CA GLN A 373 -15.31 14.41 -26.78
C GLN A 373 -14.98 14.17 -28.25
N VAL A 374 -15.96 14.29 -29.17
CA VAL A 374 -15.73 14.11 -30.62
C VAL A 374 -14.68 15.07 -31.16
N VAL A 375 -14.69 16.35 -30.75
CA VAL A 375 -13.72 17.34 -31.21
C VAL A 375 -12.32 17.01 -30.70
N TYR A 376 -12.17 16.70 -29.40
CA TYR A 376 -10.87 16.33 -28.84
C TYR A 376 -10.35 15.00 -29.39
N MET A 377 -11.24 14.04 -29.65
CA MET A 377 -10.88 12.79 -30.30
C MET A 377 -10.32 13.03 -31.70
N GLN A 378 -10.87 13.97 -32.49
CA GLN A 378 -10.30 14.33 -33.80
C GLN A 378 -8.89 14.91 -33.69
N VAL A 379 -8.61 15.69 -32.64
CA VAL A 379 -7.31 16.33 -32.42
C VAL A 379 -6.27 15.34 -31.86
N TYR A 380 -6.64 14.54 -30.86
CA TYR A 380 -5.71 13.71 -30.11
C TYR A 380 -5.59 12.28 -30.62
N ARG A 381 -6.55 11.74 -31.39
CA ARG A 381 -6.43 10.39 -31.95
C ARG A 381 -5.12 10.19 -32.76
N PRO A 382 -4.68 11.12 -33.63
CA PRO A 382 -3.37 11.00 -34.29
C PRO A 382 -2.19 11.05 -33.32
N VAL A 383 -2.30 11.82 -32.23
CA VAL A 383 -1.26 11.92 -31.19
C VAL A 383 -1.12 10.57 -30.47
N TYR A 384 -2.23 9.90 -30.17
CA TYR A 384 -2.22 8.57 -29.55
C TYR A 384 -1.69 7.49 -30.50
N PHE A 385 -1.94 7.57 -31.81
CA PHE A 385 -1.27 6.69 -32.77
C PHE A 385 0.24 6.90 -32.81
N GLN A 386 0.70 8.16 -32.77
CA GLN A 386 2.13 8.47 -32.64
C GLN A 386 2.69 7.93 -31.32
N LEU A 387 1.93 8.03 -30.23
CA LEU A 387 2.33 7.52 -28.91
C LEU A 387 2.58 6.02 -28.96
N VAL A 388 1.69 5.25 -29.59
CA VAL A 388 1.86 3.79 -29.76
C VAL A 388 3.19 3.50 -30.44
N ASP A 389 3.51 4.22 -31.52
CA ASP A 389 4.75 4.00 -32.27
C ASP A 389 5.99 4.31 -31.43
N VAL A 390 5.93 5.37 -30.63
CA VAL A 390 6.99 5.72 -29.68
C VAL A 390 7.11 4.66 -28.59
N LEU A 391 6.02 4.28 -27.95
CA LEU A 391 6.03 3.30 -26.85
C LEU A 391 6.55 1.94 -27.31
N LEU A 392 6.12 1.45 -28.47
CA LEU A 392 6.64 0.19 -29.04
C LEU A 392 8.13 0.27 -29.33
N HIS A 393 8.63 1.41 -29.80
CA HIS A 393 10.06 1.60 -29.99
C HIS A 393 10.82 1.65 -28.65
N LYS A 394 10.24 2.26 -27.60
CA LYS A 394 10.83 2.33 -26.26
C LYS A 394 10.80 0.99 -25.52
N ALA A 395 9.82 0.14 -25.79
CA ALA A 395 9.73 -1.22 -25.26
C ALA A 395 10.63 -2.22 -26.02
N GLN A 396 11.13 -1.84 -27.19
CA GLN A 396 12.03 -2.69 -27.95
C GLN A 396 13.32 -2.93 -27.16
N PHE A 397 13.66 -4.22 -27.00
CA PHE A 397 14.90 -4.62 -26.35
C PHE A 397 16.14 -4.05 -27.05
N PRO A 398 17.20 -3.72 -26.30
CA PRO A 398 18.50 -3.40 -26.88
C PRO A 398 19.14 -4.63 -27.54
N SER A 399 20.28 -4.45 -28.19
CA SER A 399 21.09 -5.58 -28.67
C SER A 399 21.55 -6.46 -27.51
N ASP A 400 21.77 -7.75 -27.78
CA ASP A 400 22.10 -8.79 -26.80
C ASP A 400 23.32 -8.48 -25.90
N GLU A 401 24.18 -7.53 -26.29
CA GLU A 401 25.39 -7.11 -25.57
C GLU A 401 25.13 -6.06 -24.45
N GLU A 402 24.02 -5.32 -24.48
CA GLU A 402 23.74 -4.16 -23.60
C GLU A 402 22.63 -4.41 -22.56
N TYR A 403 22.33 -5.67 -22.26
CA TYR A 403 21.16 -6.07 -21.47
C TYR A 403 21.18 -5.51 -20.03
N SER A 404 20.44 -4.43 -19.78
CA SER A 404 20.09 -4.01 -18.42
C SER A 404 18.76 -3.26 -18.36
N SER A 405 17.77 -3.89 -17.72
CA SER A 405 16.44 -3.35 -17.34
C SER A 405 15.55 -2.77 -18.46
N TRP A 406 14.25 -2.93 -18.27
CA TRP A 406 13.20 -2.57 -19.26
C TRP A 406 12.10 -1.70 -18.62
N VAL A 407 11.33 -0.98 -19.45
CA VAL A 407 10.11 -0.26 -19.02
C VAL A 407 8.91 -1.17 -19.23
N ASP A 408 8.06 -1.28 -18.23
CA ASP A 408 6.72 -1.84 -18.42
C ASP A 408 5.78 -0.73 -18.91
N ILE A 409 5.33 -0.84 -20.17
CA ILE A 409 4.40 0.10 -20.81
C ILE A 409 3.02 -0.51 -21.02
N SER A 410 2.81 -1.75 -20.54
CA SER A 410 1.63 -2.56 -20.86
C SER A 410 0.33 -1.85 -20.47
N ASP A 411 0.28 -1.31 -19.26
CA ASP A 411 -0.90 -0.60 -18.75
C ASP A 411 -1.23 0.62 -19.62
N THR A 412 -0.21 1.38 -20.06
CA THR A 412 -0.45 2.54 -20.93
C THR A 412 -1.01 2.12 -22.28
N LEU A 413 -0.50 1.04 -22.88
CA LEU A 413 -1.03 0.51 -24.15
C LEU A 413 -2.47 0.02 -24.02
N MET A 414 -2.83 -0.58 -22.88
CA MET A 414 -4.20 -0.99 -22.59
C MET A 414 -5.17 0.21 -22.60
N TYR A 415 -4.83 1.31 -21.91
CA TYR A 415 -5.66 2.52 -21.91
C TYR A 415 -5.71 3.21 -23.29
N VAL A 416 -4.61 3.17 -24.04
CA VAL A 416 -4.58 3.66 -25.42
C VAL A 416 -5.52 2.85 -26.31
N TYR A 417 -5.66 1.54 -26.08
CA TYR A 417 -6.62 0.70 -26.81
C TYR A 417 -8.07 1.12 -26.54
N GLU A 418 -8.44 1.49 -25.32
CA GLU A 418 -9.79 1.99 -25.03
C GLU A 418 -10.14 3.24 -25.87
N MET A 419 -9.14 4.06 -26.23
CA MET A 419 -9.32 5.23 -27.08
C MET A 419 -9.27 4.95 -28.58
N LEU A 420 -8.33 4.10 -29.03
CA LEU A 420 -8.13 3.83 -30.45
C LEU A 420 -9.01 2.70 -30.99
N GLY A 421 -9.35 1.72 -30.15
CA GLY A 421 -10.19 0.57 -30.47
C GLY A 421 -9.59 -0.34 -31.55
N ALA A 422 -10.45 -0.89 -32.40
CA ALA A 422 -10.08 -1.89 -33.41
C ALA A 422 -9.06 -1.40 -34.46
N GLU A 423 -8.95 -0.09 -34.70
CA GLU A 423 -7.94 0.47 -35.60
C GLU A 423 -6.52 0.24 -35.09
N LEU A 424 -6.32 0.22 -33.77
CA LEU A 424 -5.02 -0.10 -33.16
C LEU A 424 -4.62 -1.55 -33.46
N LEU A 425 -5.55 -2.50 -33.29
CA LEU A 425 -5.31 -3.91 -33.61
C LEU A 425 -4.95 -4.10 -35.09
N SER A 426 -5.68 -3.41 -35.98
CA SER A 426 -5.42 -3.45 -37.42
C SER A 426 -4.04 -2.88 -37.75
N ASN A 427 -3.65 -1.77 -37.12
CA ASN A 427 -2.34 -1.15 -37.30
C ASN A 427 -1.19 -2.07 -36.82
N LEU A 428 -1.34 -2.68 -35.63
CA LEU A 428 -0.35 -3.64 -35.13
C LEU A 428 -0.26 -4.88 -36.03
N TYR A 429 -1.39 -5.38 -36.52
CA TYR A 429 -1.45 -6.54 -37.41
C TYR A 429 -0.74 -6.26 -38.73
N ASP A 430 -1.01 -5.10 -39.34
CA ASP A 430 -0.35 -4.67 -40.57
C ASP A 430 1.17 -4.54 -40.39
N LYS A 431 1.62 -3.96 -39.26
CA LYS A 431 3.05 -3.83 -38.95
C LYS A 431 3.73 -5.19 -38.79
N LEU A 432 3.13 -6.09 -38.02
CA LEU A 432 3.66 -7.44 -37.81
C LEU A 432 3.65 -8.27 -39.11
N GLY A 433 2.54 -8.22 -39.85
CA GLY A 433 2.38 -8.90 -41.13
C GLY A 433 3.41 -8.43 -42.16
N ARG A 434 3.62 -7.12 -42.28
CA ARG A 434 4.66 -6.55 -43.17
C ARG A 434 6.06 -6.96 -42.74
N LEU A 435 6.36 -6.95 -41.44
CA LEU A 435 7.67 -7.36 -40.93
C LEU A 435 7.99 -8.82 -41.24
N LEU A 436 7.02 -9.72 -41.09
CA LEU A 436 7.20 -11.15 -41.32
C LEU A 436 7.19 -11.56 -42.80
N THR A 437 6.63 -10.72 -43.68
CA THR A 437 6.52 -11.01 -45.13
C THR A 437 7.48 -10.22 -46.01
N SER A 438 8.04 -9.11 -45.51
CA SER A 438 9.00 -8.29 -46.24
C SER A 438 10.32 -9.04 -46.44
N THR A 439 10.84 -9.02 -47.67
CA THR A 439 12.13 -9.58 -48.05
C THR A 439 13.28 -8.56 -47.99
N GLU A 440 12.99 -7.29 -47.70
CA GLU A 440 13.96 -6.19 -47.86
C GLU A 440 14.86 -5.97 -46.64
N GLN A 441 14.45 -6.39 -45.44
CA GLN A 441 15.27 -6.31 -44.22
C GLN A 441 15.16 -7.60 -43.38
N PRO A 442 16.26 -8.11 -42.81
CA PRO A 442 16.19 -9.20 -41.85
C PRO A 442 15.44 -8.72 -40.61
N ALA A 443 14.29 -9.34 -40.32
CA ALA A 443 13.51 -9.01 -39.13
C ALA A 443 14.34 -9.28 -37.86
N SER A 444 14.60 -8.24 -37.08
CA SER A 444 15.22 -8.41 -35.77
C SER A 444 14.20 -9.03 -34.81
N TRP A 445 14.66 -9.93 -33.95
CA TRP A 445 13.79 -10.58 -32.97
C TRP A 445 13.23 -9.54 -32.00
N GLN A 446 14.00 -8.50 -31.67
CA GLN A 446 13.59 -7.39 -30.81
C GLN A 446 12.41 -6.61 -31.40
N HIS A 447 12.44 -6.30 -32.70
CA HIS A 447 11.36 -5.55 -33.33
C HIS A 447 10.09 -6.40 -33.46
N THR A 448 10.25 -7.69 -33.76
CA THR A 448 9.14 -8.65 -33.79
C THR A 448 8.52 -8.82 -32.41
N GLU A 449 9.36 -8.92 -31.38
CA GLU A 449 8.96 -9.05 -29.98
C GLU A 449 8.20 -7.82 -29.50
N ALA A 450 8.69 -6.61 -29.78
CA ALA A 450 8.03 -5.37 -29.35
C ALA A 450 6.60 -5.23 -29.92
N LEU A 451 6.41 -5.58 -31.20
CA LEU A 451 5.07 -5.59 -31.82
C LEU A 451 4.16 -6.64 -31.19
N LEU A 452 4.69 -7.82 -30.87
CA LEU A 452 3.93 -8.90 -30.24
C LEU A 452 3.60 -8.58 -28.78
N TYR A 453 4.52 -7.95 -28.05
CA TYR A 453 4.32 -7.44 -26.71
C TYR A 453 3.20 -6.37 -26.69
N GLY A 454 3.17 -5.48 -27.69
CA GLY A 454 2.04 -4.54 -27.85
C GLY A 454 0.68 -5.24 -28.00
N PHE A 455 0.62 -6.34 -28.76
CA PHE A 455 -0.57 -7.17 -28.84
C PHE A 455 -0.90 -7.85 -27.50
N GLN A 456 0.11 -8.43 -26.85
CA GLN A 456 -0.03 -9.09 -25.55
C GLN A 456 -0.67 -8.15 -24.52
N SER A 457 -0.21 -6.91 -24.45
CA SER A 457 -0.70 -5.89 -23.51
C SER A 457 -2.17 -5.53 -23.70
N ILE A 458 -2.70 -5.73 -24.91
CA ILE A 458 -4.08 -5.35 -25.26
C ILE A 458 -5.01 -6.58 -25.27
N ALA A 459 -4.46 -7.79 -25.44
CA ALA A 459 -5.20 -9.01 -25.74
C ALA A 459 -6.33 -9.36 -24.75
N GLU A 460 -6.15 -9.12 -23.44
CA GLU A 460 -7.18 -9.40 -22.43
C GLU A 460 -8.33 -8.37 -22.42
N THR A 461 -8.14 -7.20 -23.05
CA THR A 461 -9.13 -6.09 -23.07
C THR A 461 -9.97 -6.07 -24.35
N ILE A 462 -9.68 -6.96 -25.31
CA ILE A 462 -10.34 -6.95 -26.62
C ILE A 462 -11.80 -7.38 -26.50
N ASP A 463 -12.72 -6.51 -26.94
CA ASP A 463 -14.14 -6.86 -27.03
C ASP A 463 -14.36 -7.93 -28.11
N VAL A 464 -15.09 -8.98 -27.74
CA VAL A 464 -15.48 -10.14 -28.57
C VAL A 464 -16.12 -9.69 -29.90
N ASN A 465 -16.75 -8.52 -29.94
CA ASN A 465 -17.37 -7.95 -31.14
C ASN A 465 -16.39 -7.55 -32.26
N TYR A 466 -15.10 -7.29 -31.98
CA TYR A 466 -14.12 -6.76 -32.94
C TYR A 466 -13.08 -7.81 -33.39
N SER A 467 -13.52 -9.06 -33.50
CA SER A 467 -12.67 -10.25 -33.65
C SER A 467 -12.03 -10.47 -35.02
N ASP A 468 -12.20 -9.61 -36.03
CA ASP A 468 -11.74 -9.91 -37.40
C ASP A 468 -10.20 -10.02 -37.53
N VAL A 469 -9.45 -9.33 -36.66
CA VAL A 469 -7.98 -9.27 -36.72
C VAL A 469 -7.33 -10.45 -35.98
N ILE A 470 -7.97 -10.98 -34.93
CA ILE A 470 -7.40 -12.00 -34.04
C ILE A 470 -7.13 -13.33 -34.74
N PRO A 471 -8.02 -13.87 -35.60
CA PRO A 471 -7.71 -15.05 -36.39
C PRO A 471 -6.49 -14.86 -37.29
N GLY A 472 -6.35 -13.66 -37.87
CA GLY A 472 -5.19 -13.27 -38.66
C GLY A 472 -3.90 -13.32 -37.84
N LEU A 473 -3.91 -12.72 -36.64
CA LEU A 473 -2.78 -12.73 -35.72
C LEU A 473 -2.39 -14.14 -35.30
N ILE A 474 -3.35 -14.98 -34.91
CA ILE A 474 -3.11 -16.39 -34.55
C ILE A 474 -2.50 -17.16 -35.73
N GLY A 475 -2.89 -16.83 -36.96
CA GLY A 475 -2.28 -17.39 -38.17
C GLY A 475 -0.82 -16.93 -38.42
N LEU A 476 -0.42 -15.77 -37.88
CA LEU A 476 0.94 -15.25 -37.98
C LEU A 476 1.86 -15.83 -36.90
N ILE A 477 1.37 -16.13 -35.69
CA ILE A 477 2.19 -16.62 -34.57
C ILE A 477 3.07 -17.84 -34.96
N PRO A 478 2.56 -18.90 -35.61
CA PRO A 478 3.38 -20.04 -36.02
C PRO A 478 4.44 -19.71 -37.09
N ARG A 479 4.36 -18.55 -37.74
CA ARG A 479 5.34 -18.10 -38.75
C ARG A 479 6.50 -17.32 -38.13
N ILE A 480 6.42 -16.97 -36.85
CA ILE A 480 7.47 -16.25 -36.13
C ILE A 480 8.67 -17.18 -35.95
N ASN A 481 9.87 -16.71 -36.32
CA ASN A 481 11.11 -17.44 -36.09
C ASN A 481 11.55 -17.28 -34.63
N ILE A 482 11.22 -18.26 -33.78
CA ILE A 482 11.55 -18.26 -32.37
C ILE A 482 13.04 -18.62 -32.19
N ASN A 483 13.90 -17.59 -32.21
CA ASN A 483 15.35 -17.71 -32.07
C ASN A 483 15.90 -17.18 -30.73
N ASN A 484 15.05 -16.57 -29.89
CA ASN A 484 15.41 -15.97 -28.61
C ASN A 484 14.38 -16.36 -27.54
N VAL A 485 14.84 -16.54 -26.29
CA VAL A 485 14.01 -16.91 -25.13
C VAL A 485 12.93 -15.86 -24.85
N GLN A 486 13.27 -14.58 -24.92
CA GLN A 486 12.35 -13.48 -24.66
C GLN A 486 11.21 -13.45 -25.67
N LEU A 487 11.54 -13.58 -26.96
CA LEU A 487 10.52 -13.69 -28.01
C LEU A 487 9.63 -14.92 -27.79
N ALA A 488 10.21 -16.05 -27.37
CA ALA A 488 9.44 -17.25 -27.05
C ALA A 488 8.48 -17.02 -25.87
N ASP A 489 8.94 -16.33 -24.81
CA ASP A 489 8.10 -15.96 -23.66
C ASP A 489 6.94 -15.04 -24.08
N THR A 490 7.21 -14.00 -24.86
CA THR A 490 6.19 -13.06 -25.38
C THR A 490 5.17 -13.78 -26.26
N VAL A 491 5.60 -14.75 -27.09
CA VAL A 491 4.68 -15.64 -27.82
C VAL A 491 3.78 -16.42 -26.87
N MET A 492 4.35 -17.09 -25.86
CA MET A 492 3.58 -17.86 -24.89
C MET A 492 2.57 -16.97 -24.15
N PHE A 493 3.01 -15.83 -23.63
CA PHE A 493 2.13 -14.91 -22.91
C PHE A 493 1.03 -14.33 -23.80
N THR A 494 1.31 -14.04 -25.07
CA THR A 494 0.29 -13.61 -26.03
C THR A 494 -0.77 -14.69 -26.24
N ILE A 495 -0.36 -15.95 -26.42
CA ILE A 495 -1.31 -17.08 -26.53
C ILE A 495 -2.12 -17.21 -25.23
N GLY A 496 -1.49 -17.06 -24.07
CA GLY A 496 -2.14 -17.12 -22.77
C GLY A 496 -3.16 -16.00 -22.56
N ALA A 497 -2.87 -14.78 -23.02
CA ALA A 497 -3.79 -13.64 -22.97
C ALA A 497 -5.01 -13.84 -23.87
N LEU A 498 -4.86 -14.56 -24.99
CA LEU A 498 -5.95 -14.91 -25.91
C LEU A 498 -6.77 -16.13 -25.46
N ALA A 499 -6.56 -16.68 -24.26
CA ALA A 499 -7.20 -17.92 -23.82
C ALA A 499 -8.74 -17.82 -23.73
N GLU A 500 -9.28 -16.69 -23.28
CA GLU A 500 -10.73 -16.45 -23.25
C GLU A 500 -11.31 -16.42 -24.67
N TRP A 501 -10.65 -15.71 -25.59
CA TRP A 501 -11.06 -15.66 -27.00
C TRP A 501 -10.99 -17.04 -27.69
N LEU A 502 -10.02 -17.89 -27.32
CA LEU A 502 -9.90 -19.27 -27.82
C LEU A 502 -11.05 -20.17 -27.36
N ALA A 503 -11.64 -19.91 -26.18
CA ALA A 503 -12.80 -20.64 -25.71
C ALA A 503 -14.03 -20.40 -26.61
N ASP A 504 -14.19 -19.18 -27.13
CA ASP A 504 -15.25 -18.84 -28.10
C ASP A 504 -14.94 -19.32 -29.53
N HIS A 505 -13.67 -19.62 -29.84
CA HIS A 505 -13.22 -20.05 -31.17
C HIS A 505 -12.38 -21.34 -31.14
N PRO A 506 -12.96 -22.50 -30.77
CA PRO A 506 -12.20 -23.74 -30.53
C PRO A 506 -11.38 -24.25 -31.72
N VAL A 507 -11.78 -23.92 -32.95
CA VAL A 507 -11.06 -24.30 -34.19
C VAL A 507 -9.61 -23.79 -34.18
N MET A 508 -9.35 -22.67 -33.51
CA MET A 508 -8.03 -22.03 -33.47
C MET A 508 -7.09 -22.67 -32.44
N ILE A 509 -7.60 -23.48 -31.49
CA ILE A 509 -6.79 -24.17 -30.47
C ILE A 509 -5.71 -25.03 -31.13
N ASN A 510 -6.03 -25.70 -32.24
CA ASN A 510 -5.10 -26.56 -32.95
C ASN A 510 -3.87 -25.82 -33.51
N ASN A 511 -3.99 -24.50 -33.75
CA ASN A 511 -2.90 -23.69 -34.29
C ASN A 511 -1.89 -23.26 -33.23
N VAL A 512 -2.30 -23.18 -31.96
CA VAL A 512 -1.49 -22.65 -30.85
C VAL A 512 -1.04 -23.72 -29.86
N LEU A 513 -1.87 -24.74 -29.60
CA LEU A 513 -1.58 -25.78 -28.60
C LEU A 513 -0.28 -26.56 -28.88
N PRO A 514 0.07 -26.92 -30.13
CA PRO A 514 1.34 -27.58 -30.41
C PRO A 514 2.57 -26.75 -30.01
N LEU A 515 2.50 -25.42 -30.17
CA LEU A 515 3.59 -24.52 -29.77
C LEU A 515 3.75 -24.50 -28.25
N VAL A 516 2.64 -24.43 -27.51
CA VAL A 516 2.66 -24.44 -26.03
C VAL A 516 3.21 -25.77 -25.49
N LEU A 517 2.76 -26.90 -26.05
CA LEU A 517 3.24 -28.23 -25.64
C LEU A 517 4.73 -28.45 -25.98
N HIS A 518 5.21 -27.89 -27.09
CA HIS A 518 6.62 -27.93 -27.43
C HIS A 518 7.46 -27.09 -26.45
N ALA A 519 7.01 -25.88 -26.11
CA ALA A 519 7.68 -24.99 -25.18
C ALA A 519 7.73 -25.55 -23.74
N LEU A 520 6.76 -26.39 -23.36
CA LEU A 520 6.72 -27.07 -22.05
C LEU A 520 7.95 -27.97 -21.81
N GLY A 521 8.58 -28.47 -22.87
CA GLY A 521 9.83 -29.24 -22.79
C GLY A 521 11.09 -28.41 -22.56
N ASN A 522 11.01 -27.08 -22.63
CA ASN A 522 12.15 -26.19 -22.45
C ASN A 522 12.18 -25.61 -21.02
N PRO A 523 13.23 -25.88 -20.21
CA PRO A 523 13.32 -25.36 -18.84
C PRO A 523 13.40 -23.84 -18.75
N GLU A 524 13.92 -23.16 -19.79
CA GLU A 524 14.03 -21.69 -19.81
C GLU A 524 12.64 -21.03 -19.94
N LEU A 525 11.72 -21.67 -20.65
CA LEU A 525 10.33 -21.21 -20.87
C LEU A 525 9.34 -21.77 -19.85
N SER A 526 9.83 -22.29 -18.74
CA SER A 526 9.05 -23.01 -17.73
C SER A 526 7.89 -22.16 -17.15
N ILE A 527 8.10 -20.88 -16.91
CA ILE A 527 7.07 -19.99 -16.32
C ILE A 527 5.99 -19.69 -17.35
N SER A 528 6.39 -19.22 -18.53
CA SER A 528 5.49 -18.76 -19.58
C SER A 528 4.66 -19.90 -20.17
N SER A 529 5.28 -21.04 -20.49
CA SER A 529 4.60 -22.21 -21.06
C SER A 529 3.57 -22.82 -20.09
N VAL A 530 3.93 -23.03 -18.82
CA VAL A 530 3.03 -23.62 -17.82
C VAL A 530 1.88 -22.68 -17.47
N SER A 531 2.14 -21.38 -17.34
CA SER A 531 1.11 -20.37 -17.10
C SER A 531 0.10 -20.33 -18.25
N THR A 532 0.59 -20.34 -19.49
CA THR A 532 -0.22 -20.36 -20.71
C THR A 532 -1.06 -21.62 -20.83
N LEU A 533 -0.45 -22.79 -20.60
CA LEU A 533 -1.18 -24.06 -20.59
C LEU A 533 -2.29 -24.06 -19.53
N LYS A 534 -2.01 -23.53 -18.33
CA LYS A 534 -3.01 -23.40 -17.28
C LYS A 534 -4.17 -22.49 -17.69
N LYS A 535 -3.91 -21.34 -18.33
CA LYS A 535 -4.97 -20.45 -18.84
C LYS A 535 -5.82 -21.16 -19.89
N ILE A 536 -5.21 -21.79 -20.90
CA ILE A 536 -5.92 -22.56 -21.94
C ILE A 536 -6.77 -23.67 -21.31
N CYS A 537 -6.20 -24.47 -20.39
CA CYS A 537 -6.93 -25.54 -19.71
C CYS A 537 -8.12 -25.03 -18.90
N ARG A 538 -8.03 -23.84 -18.31
CA ARG A 538 -9.09 -23.24 -17.50
C ARG A 538 -10.24 -22.75 -18.38
N GLU A 539 -9.93 -21.96 -19.40
CA GLU A 539 -10.95 -21.28 -20.22
C GLU A 539 -11.55 -22.22 -21.27
N CYS A 540 -10.74 -23.07 -21.94
CA CYS A 540 -11.19 -23.96 -23.02
C CYS A 540 -11.54 -25.38 -22.54
N LYS A 541 -11.81 -25.60 -21.25
CA LYS A 541 -11.95 -26.94 -20.64
C LYS A 541 -12.93 -27.87 -21.38
N TYR A 542 -14.02 -27.36 -21.95
CA TYR A 542 -15.03 -28.16 -22.64
C TYR A 542 -14.63 -28.60 -24.05
N ASP A 543 -13.71 -27.88 -24.70
CA ASP A 543 -13.26 -28.13 -26.07
C ASP A 543 -11.90 -28.85 -26.15
N LEU A 544 -11.21 -28.98 -25.01
CA LEU A 544 -9.96 -29.70 -24.88
C LEU A 544 -10.04 -31.25 -24.77
N PRO A 545 -11.18 -31.95 -24.56
CA PRO A 545 -11.21 -33.41 -24.50
C PRO A 545 -10.49 -34.14 -25.65
N PRO A 546 -10.59 -33.71 -26.93
CA PRO A 546 -9.84 -34.33 -28.03
C PRO A 546 -8.31 -34.29 -27.87
N TYR A 547 -7.80 -33.30 -27.13
CA TYR A 547 -6.37 -33.07 -26.90
C TYR A 547 -5.89 -33.64 -25.55
N ALA A 548 -6.80 -34.08 -24.68
CA ALA A 548 -6.50 -34.39 -23.30
C ALA A 548 -5.42 -35.47 -23.15
N ALA A 549 -5.49 -36.54 -23.94
CA ALA A 549 -4.49 -37.62 -23.92
C ALA A 549 -3.07 -37.11 -24.23
N ASN A 550 -2.94 -36.20 -25.21
CA ASN A 550 -1.66 -35.62 -25.59
C ASN A 550 -1.13 -34.67 -24.49
N ILE A 551 -1.99 -33.80 -23.95
CA ILE A 551 -1.62 -32.86 -22.89
C ILE A 551 -1.14 -33.62 -21.64
N VAL A 552 -1.86 -34.68 -21.23
CA VAL A 552 -1.48 -35.52 -20.09
C VAL A 552 -0.14 -36.22 -20.34
N ALA A 553 0.07 -36.79 -21.54
CA ALA A 553 1.32 -37.49 -21.87
C ALA A 553 2.54 -36.57 -21.80
N VAL A 554 2.47 -35.38 -22.43
CA VAL A 554 3.57 -34.40 -22.41
C VAL A 554 3.81 -33.89 -20.98
N SER A 555 2.74 -33.60 -20.23
CA SER A 555 2.87 -33.12 -18.85
C SER A 555 3.54 -34.16 -17.94
N GLN A 556 3.21 -35.44 -18.09
CA GLN A 556 3.84 -36.54 -17.36
C GLN A 556 5.33 -36.67 -17.70
N GLU A 557 5.68 -36.62 -18.99
CA GLU A 557 7.07 -36.69 -19.43
C GLU A 557 7.92 -35.56 -18.83
N VAL A 558 7.40 -34.34 -18.86
CA VAL A 558 8.05 -33.14 -18.33
C VAL A 558 8.23 -33.21 -16.80
N LEU A 559 7.22 -33.72 -16.08
CA LEU A 559 7.27 -33.94 -14.63
C LEU A 559 8.29 -35.02 -14.24
N ILE A 560 8.34 -36.13 -14.98
CA ILE A 560 9.30 -37.22 -14.75
C ILE A 560 10.74 -36.73 -14.98
N LYS A 561 10.96 -35.93 -16.02
CA LYS A 561 12.27 -35.33 -16.34
C LYS A 561 12.68 -34.19 -15.40
N GLN A 562 11.82 -33.77 -14.48
CA GLN A 562 12.07 -32.67 -13.54
C GLN A 562 12.50 -31.36 -14.24
N ILE A 563 11.87 -31.04 -15.37
CA ILE A 563 12.19 -29.84 -16.17
C ILE A 563 11.81 -28.56 -15.41
N HIS A 564 10.71 -28.60 -14.65
CA HIS A 564 10.15 -27.45 -13.96
C HIS A 564 10.48 -27.42 -12.46
N LYS A 565 10.53 -26.21 -11.89
CA LYS A 565 10.66 -26.02 -10.44
C LYS A 565 9.33 -26.30 -9.74
N THR A 566 9.39 -26.52 -8.42
CA THR A 566 8.22 -26.86 -7.58
C THR A 566 6.99 -25.99 -7.85
N SER A 567 7.13 -24.66 -7.94
CA SER A 567 6.00 -23.74 -8.16
C SER A 567 5.30 -24.00 -9.50
N GLN A 568 6.05 -24.17 -10.58
CA GLN A 568 5.51 -24.46 -11.91
C GLN A 568 4.90 -25.87 -11.96
N CYS A 569 5.47 -26.86 -11.27
CA CYS A 569 4.81 -28.17 -11.13
C CYS A 569 3.43 -28.03 -10.46
N MET A 570 3.27 -27.16 -9.45
CA MET A 570 1.95 -26.90 -8.85
C MET A 570 0.97 -26.30 -9.86
N TRP A 571 1.41 -25.37 -10.71
CA TRP A 571 0.56 -24.79 -11.76
C TRP A 571 0.20 -25.80 -12.85
N LEU A 572 1.13 -26.69 -13.19
CA LEU A 572 0.87 -27.77 -14.14
C LEU A 572 -0.18 -28.74 -13.59
N MET A 573 -0.12 -29.09 -12.30
CA MET A 573 -1.18 -29.90 -11.67
C MET A 573 -2.53 -29.19 -11.67
N GLN A 574 -2.56 -27.85 -11.53
CA GLN A 574 -3.79 -27.06 -11.68
C GLN A 574 -4.32 -27.09 -13.12
N ALA A 575 -3.44 -26.99 -14.12
CA ALA A 575 -3.83 -27.09 -15.53
C ALA A 575 -4.45 -28.46 -15.83
N LEU A 576 -3.85 -29.54 -15.31
CA LEU A 576 -4.38 -30.90 -15.45
C LEU A 576 -5.71 -31.09 -14.72
N GLY A 577 -5.92 -30.47 -13.55
CA GLY A 577 -7.21 -30.56 -12.86
C GLY A 577 -8.35 -29.93 -13.66
N PHE A 578 -8.13 -28.76 -14.28
CA PHE A 578 -9.12 -28.15 -15.19
C PHE A 578 -9.37 -28.97 -16.47
N LEU A 579 -8.33 -29.59 -17.03
CA LEU A 579 -8.47 -30.45 -18.20
C LEU A 579 -9.31 -31.69 -17.89
N LEU A 580 -9.01 -32.34 -16.75
CA LEU A 580 -9.64 -33.58 -16.36
C LEU A 580 -11.10 -33.38 -15.91
N SER A 581 -11.46 -32.23 -15.34
CA SER A 581 -12.84 -31.98 -14.88
C SER A 581 -13.90 -32.03 -15.99
N ALA A 582 -13.51 -31.80 -17.25
CA ALA A 582 -14.42 -31.86 -18.39
C ALA A 582 -14.56 -33.26 -19.01
N LEU A 583 -13.75 -34.24 -18.60
CA LEU A 583 -13.76 -35.59 -19.18
C LEU A 583 -14.86 -36.48 -18.59
N PRO A 584 -15.25 -37.57 -19.28
CA PRO A 584 -16.07 -38.62 -18.69
C PRO A 584 -15.39 -39.26 -17.47
N VAL A 585 -16.16 -39.64 -16.45
CA VAL A 585 -15.66 -40.18 -15.17
C VAL A 585 -14.69 -41.35 -15.35
N GLU A 586 -14.94 -42.24 -16.32
CA GLU A 586 -14.05 -43.38 -16.62
C GLU A 586 -12.65 -42.94 -17.09
N GLU A 587 -12.60 -41.87 -17.89
CA GLU A 587 -11.34 -41.30 -18.38
C GLU A 587 -10.63 -40.48 -17.30
N ILE A 588 -11.38 -39.77 -16.46
CA ILE A 588 -10.85 -39.09 -15.27
C ILE A 588 -10.10 -40.11 -14.41
N LEU A 589 -10.75 -41.21 -14.04
CA LEU A 589 -10.16 -42.24 -13.18
C LEU A 589 -8.89 -42.84 -13.80
N ARG A 590 -8.92 -43.15 -15.10
CA ARG A 590 -7.77 -43.69 -15.82
C ARG A 590 -6.58 -42.74 -15.81
N ASN A 591 -6.80 -41.47 -16.15
CA ASN A 591 -5.75 -40.46 -16.20
C ASN A 591 -5.24 -40.09 -14.81
N LEU A 592 -6.12 -40.03 -13.82
CA LEU A 592 -5.78 -39.73 -12.43
C LEU A 592 -4.94 -40.87 -11.81
N GLN A 593 -5.30 -42.13 -12.09
CA GLN A 593 -4.51 -43.28 -11.67
C GLN A 593 -3.11 -43.22 -12.29
N SER A 594 -3.01 -42.94 -13.59
CA SER A 594 -1.72 -42.80 -14.28
C SER A 594 -0.86 -41.65 -13.74
N LEU A 595 -1.46 -40.50 -13.45
CA LEU A 595 -0.77 -39.31 -12.97
C LEU A 595 -0.29 -39.44 -11.52
N ILE A 596 -1.12 -40.00 -10.64
CA ILE A 596 -0.89 -39.96 -9.19
C ILE A 596 -0.14 -41.20 -8.68
N SER A 597 -0.32 -42.37 -9.30
CA SER A 597 0.30 -43.64 -8.85
C SER A 597 1.82 -43.58 -8.62
N PRO A 598 2.66 -42.97 -9.50
CA PRO A 598 4.10 -42.89 -9.24
C PRO A 598 4.43 -42.06 -7.98
N TYR A 599 3.65 -41.01 -7.72
CA TYR A 599 3.85 -40.16 -6.55
C TYR A 599 3.36 -40.80 -5.25
N ILE A 600 2.28 -41.60 -5.29
CA ILE A 600 1.84 -42.39 -4.13
C ILE A 600 2.91 -43.42 -3.74
N GLN A 601 3.45 -44.16 -4.72
CA GLN A 601 4.51 -45.15 -4.46
C GLN A 601 5.76 -44.47 -3.87
N GLN A 602 6.11 -43.29 -4.36
CA GLN A 602 7.21 -42.50 -3.80
C GLN A 602 6.91 -42.04 -2.38
N LEU A 603 5.67 -41.60 -2.09
CA LEU A 603 5.24 -41.17 -0.76
C LEU A 603 5.25 -42.34 0.24
N GLU A 604 4.80 -43.53 -0.17
CA GLU A 604 4.85 -44.76 0.64
C GLU A 604 6.29 -45.13 1.01
N LYS A 605 7.21 -45.06 0.04
CA LYS A 605 8.63 -45.27 0.29
C LYS A 605 9.17 -44.25 1.31
N LEU A 606 8.90 -42.96 1.09
CA LEU A 606 9.34 -41.88 1.99
C LEU A 606 8.74 -41.99 3.40
N ALA A 607 7.52 -42.53 3.53
CA ALA A 607 6.88 -42.77 4.82
C ALA A 607 7.54 -43.88 5.63
N SER A 608 8.19 -44.84 4.96
CA SER A 608 8.95 -45.94 5.61
C SER A 608 10.37 -45.54 6.03
N GLU A 609 10.86 -44.40 5.56
CA GLU A 609 12.21 -43.90 5.85
C GLU A 609 12.26 -43.05 7.13
N THR A 610 13.45 -42.91 7.72
CA THR A 610 13.62 -42.09 8.93
C THR A 610 13.43 -40.60 8.64
N PRO A 611 12.84 -39.81 9.58
CA PRO A 611 12.62 -38.39 9.38
C PRO A 611 13.95 -37.64 9.15
N ASN A 612 14.09 -37.03 7.98
CA ASN A 612 15.24 -36.21 7.63
C ASN A 612 14.76 -34.98 6.81
N PRO A 613 15.54 -33.88 6.76
CA PRO A 613 15.10 -32.64 6.10
C PRO A 613 14.85 -32.80 4.59
N SER A 614 15.59 -33.66 3.90
CA SER A 614 15.40 -33.94 2.47
C SER A 614 14.10 -34.68 2.21
N ASN A 615 13.79 -35.69 3.02
CA ASN A 615 12.53 -36.44 2.98
C ASN A 615 11.35 -35.55 3.30
N LYS A 616 11.50 -34.62 4.26
CA LYS A 616 10.48 -33.60 4.55
C LYS A 616 10.17 -32.75 3.30
N LEU A 617 11.16 -32.28 2.56
CA LEU A 617 10.95 -31.50 1.34
C LEU A 617 10.27 -32.32 0.24
N ALA A 618 10.67 -33.57 0.04
CA ALA A 618 10.06 -34.46 -0.95
C ALA A 618 8.59 -34.77 -0.61
N ILE A 619 8.29 -35.03 0.67
CA ILE A 619 6.91 -35.24 1.16
C ILE A 619 6.08 -33.97 0.93
N ILE A 620 6.58 -32.79 1.31
CA ILE A 620 5.87 -31.51 1.09
C ILE A 620 5.62 -31.26 -0.39
N HIS A 621 6.58 -31.56 -1.26
CA HIS A 621 6.43 -31.41 -2.70
C HIS A 621 5.29 -32.30 -3.23
N ILE A 622 5.29 -33.60 -2.94
CA ILE A 622 4.25 -34.54 -3.40
C ILE A 622 2.86 -34.12 -2.88
N LEU A 623 2.76 -33.79 -1.58
CA LEU A 623 1.52 -33.32 -0.98
C LEU A 623 1.03 -32.02 -1.64
N GLY A 624 1.96 -31.13 -2.00
CA GLY A 624 1.67 -29.93 -2.77
C GLY A 624 1.09 -30.24 -4.15
N LEU A 625 1.63 -31.22 -4.89
CA LEU A 625 1.13 -31.60 -6.21
C LEU A 625 -0.32 -32.09 -6.12
N LEU A 626 -0.60 -33.00 -5.18
CA LEU A 626 -1.95 -33.53 -4.93
C LEU A 626 -2.93 -32.43 -4.56
N SER A 627 -2.53 -31.58 -3.60
CA SER A 627 -3.31 -30.43 -3.16
C SER A 627 -3.70 -29.52 -4.33
N ASN A 628 -2.76 -29.21 -5.23
CA ASN A 628 -3.00 -28.32 -6.36
C ASN A 628 -3.84 -28.96 -7.47
N LEU A 629 -3.69 -30.26 -7.73
CA LEU A 629 -4.59 -31.00 -8.61
C LEU A 629 -6.03 -30.93 -8.12
N PHE A 630 -6.27 -31.30 -6.86
CA PHE A 630 -7.61 -31.30 -6.28
C PHE A 630 -8.20 -29.90 -6.10
N THR A 631 -7.40 -28.83 -6.18
CA THR A 631 -7.92 -27.45 -6.16
C THR A 631 -8.74 -27.12 -7.41
N THR A 632 -8.48 -27.82 -8.52
CA THR A 632 -9.01 -27.46 -9.85
C THR A 632 -9.81 -28.57 -10.50
N LEU A 633 -9.67 -29.81 -10.02
CA LEU A 633 -10.46 -30.96 -10.44
C LEU A 633 -11.85 -30.94 -9.77
N ASP A 634 -12.75 -30.14 -10.32
CA ASP A 634 -14.15 -30.09 -9.91
C ASP A 634 -15.04 -30.85 -10.90
N ILE A 635 -15.61 -31.98 -10.48
CA ILE A 635 -16.45 -32.84 -11.33
C ILE A 635 -17.94 -32.44 -11.21
N THR A 636 -18.27 -31.52 -10.28
CA THR A 636 -19.64 -31.04 -10.13
C THR A 636 -19.99 -30.19 -11.34
N ARG A 637 -20.81 -30.74 -12.24
CA ARG A 637 -21.45 -29.96 -13.30
C ARG A 637 -22.44 -29.05 -12.60
N HIS A 638 -22.06 -27.78 -12.41
CA HIS A 638 -23.06 -26.75 -12.16
C HIS A 638 -23.99 -26.75 -13.39
N ASP A 639 -25.19 -27.31 -13.23
CA ASP A 639 -26.30 -27.00 -14.12
C ASP A 639 -26.56 -25.50 -13.95
N ASP A 640 -25.97 -24.70 -14.84
CA ASP A 640 -26.21 -23.28 -14.96
C ASP A 640 -27.68 -23.04 -15.38
N ASP A 641 -28.60 -23.04 -14.41
CA ASP A 641 -29.92 -22.42 -14.58
C ASP A 641 -30.54 -21.87 -13.27
N SER A 642 -29.70 -21.37 -12.36
CA SER A 642 -30.19 -20.48 -11.30
C SER A 642 -29.30 -19.25 -11.18
N GLY A 643 -29.68 -18.21 -11.92
CA GLY A 643 -29.09 -16.88 -11.82
C GLY A 643 -29.31 -16.29 -10.43
N GLU A 644 -28.33 -16.43 -9.56
CA GLU A 644 -28.01 -15.43 -8.54
C GLU A 644 -26.48 -15.31 -8.46
N GLY A 645 -25.97 -14.22 -9.03
CA GLY A 645 -24.57 -13.85 -8.94
C GLY A 645 -24.15 -13.68 -7.49
N SER A 646 -23.35 -14.62 -7.00
CA SER A 646 -22.48 -14.41 -5.85
C SER A 646 -21.05 -14.70 -6.28
N GLU A 647 -20.44 -13.73 -6.97
CA GLU A 647 -18.99 -13.61 -7.05
C GLU A 647 -18.42 -13.55 -5.63
N VAL A 648 -18.07 -14.70 -5.07
CA VAL A 648 -17.20 -14.76 -3.89
C VAL A 648 -15.82 -14.37 -4.41
N LYS A 649 -15.50 -13.07 -4.33
CA LYS A 649 -14.15 -12.53 -4.54
C LYS A 649 -13.15 -13.40 -3.76
N LYS A 650 -12.46 -14.30 -4.46
CA LYS A 650 -11.42 -15.18 -3.91
C LYS A 650 -10.21 -14.31 -3.57
N LYS A 651 -10.19 -13.74 -2.36
CA LYS A 651 -8.94 -13.22 -1.78
C LYS A 651 -8.00 -14.41 -1.57
N LEU A 652 -6.92 -14.44 -2.35
CA LEU A 652 -5.75 -15.28 -2.12
C LEU A 652 -5.23 -14.94 -0.71
N VAL A 653 -5.43 -15.84 0.25
CA VAL A 653 -4.75 -15.79 1.55
C VAL A 653 -3.34 -16.30 1.31
N GLU A 654 -2.32 -15.51 1.65
CA GLU A 654 -0.92 -15.93 1.61
C GLU A 654 -0.74 -17.19 2.47
N PRO A 655 -0.06 -18.23 1.98
CA PRO A 655 0.18 -19.42 2.77
C PRO A 655 1.26 -19.13 3.81
N GLY A 656 0.84 -18.95 5.06
CA GLY A 656 1.68 -19.25 6.21
C GLY A 656 2.14 -20.72 6.20
N PRO A 657 3.03 -21.14 7.10
CA PRO A 657 3.55 -22.50 7.16
C PRO A 657 2.45 -23.49 7.59
N ASN A 658 1.52 -23.80 6.69
CA ASN A 658 0.54 -24.85 6.85
C ASN A 658 1.26 -26.21 6.81
N PRO A 659 0.87 -27.18 7.66
CA PRO A 659 1.17 -28.58 7.37
C PRO A 659 0.57 -28.87 6.00
N ALA A 660 1.38 -29.33 5.05
CA ALA A 660 0.95 -29.66 3.70
C ALA A 660 -0.28 -30.59 3.67
N VAL A 661 -0.48 -31.38 4.73
CA VAL A 661 -1.66 -32.23 4.97
C VAL A 661 -2.96 -31.42 5.13
N CYS A 662 -2.98 -30.37 5.97
CA CYS A 662 -4.17 -29.50 6.12
C CYS A 662 -4.52 -28.83 4.79
N ALA A 663 -3.52 -28.41 4.01
CA ALA A 663 -3.73 -27.76 2.71
C ALA A 663 -4.34 -28.69 1.65
N ILE A 664 -4.06 -30.00 1.68
CA ILE A 664 -4.74 -30.97 0.81
C ILE A 664 -6.23 -30.99 1.14
N PHE A 665 -6.56 -31.29 2.40
CA PHE A 665 -7.96 -31.42 2.79
C PHE A 665 -8.73 -30.11 2.69
N GLU A 666 -8.11 -28.98 2.97
CA GLU A 666 -8.71 -27.67 2.76
C GLU A 666 -9.16 -27.46 1.32
N LYS A 667 -8.28 -27.78 0.35
CA LYS A 667 -8.61 -27.65 -1.07
C LYS A 667 -9.60 -28.71 -1.52
N SER A 668 -9.43 -29.97 -1.11
CA SER A 668 -10.37 -31.05 -1.43
C SER A 668 -11.78 -30.78 -0.90
N VAL A 669 -11.92 -30.26 0.32
CA VAL A 669 -13.21 -29.87 0.92
C VAL A 669 -13.85 -28.72 0.15
N LYS A 670 -13.06 -27.72 -0.28
CA LYS A 670 -13.56 -26.60 -1.11
C LYS A 670 -14.01 -27.03 -2.50
N THR A 671 -13.38 -28.04 -3.08
CA THR A 671 -13.70 -28.52 -4.42
C THR A 671 -14.87 -29.49 -4.41
N LEU A 672 -14.88 -30.46 -3.49
CA LEU A 672 -15.90 -31.51 -3.47
C LEU A 672 -17.16 -31.09 -2.70
N LEU A 673 -17.08 -30.10 -1.81
CA LEU A 673 -18.21 -29.61 -1.01
C LEU A 673 -18.98 -30.78 -0.35
N HIS A 674 -20.26 -30.98 -0.71
CA HIS A 674 -21.12 -32.03 -0.19
C HIS A 674 -20.65 -33.45 -0.56
N ASP A 675 -19.93 -33.64 -1.66
CA ASP A 675 -19.40 -34.94 -2.08
C ASP A 675 -18.26 -35.42 -1.19
N PHE A 676 -17.70 -34.55 -0.34
CA PHE A 676 -16.68 -34.91 0.65
C PHE A 676 -17.25 -35.63 1.89
N THR A 677 -18.58 -35.77 1.98
CA THR A 677 -19.29 -36.39 3.11
C THR A 677 -18.69 -37.69 3.65
N PRO A 678 -18.26 -38.67 2.82
CA PRO A 678 -17.70 -39.94 3.31
C PRO A 678 -16.42 -39.79 4.14
N MET A 679 -15.66 -38.71 3.95
CA MET A 679 -14.37 -38.47 4.58
C MET A 679 -14.46 -37.65 5.88
N ILE A 680 -15.64 -37.12 6.22
CA ILE A 680 -15.83 -36.22 7.37
C ILE A 680 -15.38 -36.86 8.69
N SER A 681 -15.74 -38.12 8.93
CA SER A 681 -15.41 -38.80 10.20
C SER A 681 -13.89 -38.97 10.36
N GLN A 682 -13.22 -39.45 9.30
CA GLN A 682 -11.76 -39.66 9.31
C GLN A 682 -11.00 -38.34 9.45
N LEU A 683 -11.44 -37.31 8.72
CA LEU A 683 -10.82 -35.99 8.81
C LEU A 683 -11.00 -35.35 10.19
N SER A 684 -12.20 -35.51 10.79
CA SER A 684 -12.48 -34.96 12.13
C SER A 684 -11.59 -35.58 13.20
N GLU A 685 -11.39 -36.90 13.15
CA GLU A 685 -10.51 -37.61 14.07
C GLU A 685 -9.04 -37.19 13.88
N MET A 686 -8.57 -37.13 12.63
CA MET A 686 -7.22 -36.69 12.30
C MET A 686 -6.94 -35.27 12.78
N LEU A 687 -7.85 -34.32 12.51
CA LEU A 687 -7.68 -32.93 12.94
C LEU A 687 -7.70 -32.79 14.45
N GLY A 688 -8.54 -33.57 15.14
CA GLY A 688 -8.55 -33.61 16.59
C GLY A 688 -7.22 -34.07 17.19
N GLN A 689 -6.63 -35.13 16.65
CA GLN A 689 -5.32 -35.64 17.07
C GLN A 689 -4.19 -34.65 16.75
N MET A 690 -4.20 -34.06 15.56
CA MET A 690 -3.22 -33.06 15.14
C MET A 690 -3.25 -31.84 16.05
N TYR A 691 -4.44 -31.26 16.26
CA TYR A 691 -4.58 -30.05 17.06
C TYR A 691 -4.27 -30.27 18.54
N SER A 692 -4.56 -31.46 19.08
CA SER A 692 -4.21 -31.83 20.46
C SER A 692 -2.71 -32.00 20.65
N THR A 693 -1.97 -32.37 19.60
CA THR A 693 -0.51 -32.57 19.67
C THR A 693 0.23 -31.26 19.39
N ILE A 694 -0.13 -30.55 18.32
CA ILE A 694 0.47 -29.29 17.88
C ILE A 694 -0.67 -28.36 17.42
N PRO A 695 -1.12 -27.44 18.29
CA PRO A 695 -2.16 -26.47 17.95
C PRO A 695 -1.70 -25.52 16.84
N GLN A 696 -2.52 -25.37 15.80
CA GLN A 696 -2.22 -24.52 14.66
C GLN A 696 -3.48 -23.87 14.07
N ALA A 697 -3.36 -22.64 13.58
CA ALA A 697 -4.45 -21.89 12.95
C ALA A 697 -5.10 -22.65 11.79
N SER A 698 -4.31 -23.37 11.00
CA SER A 698 -4.74 -24.17 9.83
C SER A 698 -5.84 -25.19 10.14
N ALA A 699 -5.75 -25.86 11.28
CA ALA A 699 -6.74 -26.84 11.71
C ALA A 699 -8.05 -26.18 12.14
N LEU A 700 -7.99 -24.99 12.74
CA LEU A 700 -9.18 -24.19 13.05
C LEU A 700 -9.87 -23.70 11.78
N ASP A 701 -9.09 -23.27 10.78
CA ASP A 701 -9.63 -22.85 9.48
C ASP A 701 -10.27 -23.99 8.70
N LEU A 702 -9.68 -25.18 8.73
CA LEU A 702 -10.29 -26.36 8.13
C LEU A 702 -11.56 -26.79 8.87
N THR A 703 -11.54 -26.77 10.21
CA THR A 703 -12.74 -27.00 11.03
C THR A 703 -13.84 -25.99 10.69
N ARG A 704 -13.47 -24.72 10.51
CA ARG A 704 -14.39 -23.64 10.12
C ARG A 704 -15.04 -23.90 8.76
N GLN A 705 -14.27 -24.41 7.79
CA GLN A 705 -14.81 -24.78 6.48
C GLN A 705 -15.78 -25.97 6.58
N MET A 706 -15.44 -26.99 7.36
CA MET A 706 -16.34 -28.12 7.62
C MET A 706 -17.65 -27.65 8.28
N VAL A 707 -17.58 -26.73 9.25
CA VAL A 707 -18.77 -26.11 9.85
C VAL A 707 -19.56 -25.29 8.82
N HIS A 708 -18.90 -24.60 7.89
CA HIS A 708 -19.57 -23.80 6.88
C HIS A 708 -20.40 -24.65 5.91
N ILE A 709 -19.82 -25.76 5.42
CA ILE A 709 -20.40 -26.61 4.36
C ILE A 709 -21.44 -27.56 4.94
N PHE A 710 -21.12 -28.28 6.01
CA PHE A 710 -21.94 -29.39 6.50
C PHE A 710 -22.90 -28.99 7.63
N ALA A 711 -23.07 -27.70 7.93
CA ALA A 711 -23.96 -27.26 9.00
C ALA A 711 -25.41 -27.69 8.81
N SER A 712 -25.91 -27.74 7.57
CA SER A 712 -27.28 -28.16 7.24
C SER A 712 -27.48 -29.67 7.30
N GLU A 713 -26.43 -30.47 7.17
CA GLU A 713 -26.51 -31.93 7.18
C GLU A 713 -26.64 -32.45 8.61
N THR A 714 -27.71 -33.17 8.92
CA THR A 714 -27.94 -33.69 10.27
C THR A 714 -27.12 -34.93 10.58
N ASP A 715 -26.95 -35.80 9.57
CA ASP A 715 -26.46 -37.16 9.78
C ASP A 715 -24.93 -37.23 9.86
N HIS A 716 -24.25 -36.31 9.17
CA HIS A 716 -22.78 -36.28 9.06
C HIS A 716 -22.11 -35.21 9.92
N PHE A 717 -22.90 -34.38 10.60
CA PHE A 717 -22.39 -33.32 11.47
C PHE A 717 -21.92 -33.73 12.88
N PRO A 718 -22.34 -34.86 13.50
CA PRO A 718 -21.88 -35.23 14.86
C PRO A 718 -20.35 -35.28 15.04
N PRO A 719 -19.55 -35.83 14.09
CA PRO A 719 -18.09 -35.76 14.17
C PRO A 719 -17.53 -34.34 14.18
N ILE A 720 -18.11 -33.44 13.38
CA ILE A 720 -17.72 -32.02 13.29
C ILE A 720 -18.04 -31.30 14.61
N LYS A 721 -19.19 -31.60 15.22
CA LYS A 721 -19.54 -31.09 16.55
C LYS A 721 -18.51 -31.49 17.61
N ALA A 722 -18.08 -32.76 17.60
CA ALA A 722 -17.05 -33.24 18.52
C ALA A 722 -15.70 -32.55 18.29
N LEU A 723 -15.30 -32.39 17.02
CA LEU A 723 -14.10 -31.63 16.65
C LEU A 723 -14.16 -30.18 17.14
N PHE A 724 -15.27 -29.47 16.90
CA PHE A 724 -15.47 -28.09 17.33
C PHE A 724 -15.32 -27.93 18.85
N GLN A 725 -15.89 -28.84 19.64
CA GLN A 725 -15.77 -28.84 21.10
C GLN A 725 -14.31 -29.08 21.54
N LEU A 726 -13.64 -30.07 20.94
CA LEU A 726 -12.25 -30.40 21.23
C LEU A 726 -11.31 -29.22 20.94
N VAL A 727 -11.37 -28.66 19.72
CA VAL A 727 -10.48 -27.54 19.35
C VAL A 727 -10.76 -26.33 20.23
N THR A 728 -12.03 -26.05 20.56
CA THR A 728 -12.35 -24.93 21.46
C THR A 728 -11.75 -25.11 22.85
N THR A 729 -11.82 -26.33 23.39
CA THR A 729 -11.27 -26.63 24.72
C THR A 729 -9.75 -26.46 24.73
N VAL A 730 -9.07 -26.99 23.71
CA VAL A 730 -7.61 -26.87 23.55
C VAL A 730 -7.21 -25.41 23.36
N THR A 731 -7.89 -24.64 22.51
CA THR A 731 -7.58 -23.21 22.29
C THR A 731 -7.75 -22.38 23.56
N LEU A 732 -8.81 -22.62 24.34
CA LEU A 732 -9.02 -21.89 25.61
C LEU A 732 -7.91 -22.21 26.63
N SER A 733 -7.43 -23.45 26.69
CA SER A 733 -6.29 -23.83 27.55
C SER A 733 -5.00 -23.10 27.16
N ILE A 734 -4.71 -23.00 25.85
CA ILE A 734 -3.55 -22.27 25.32
C ILE A 734 -3.67 -20.78 25.66
N PHE A 735 -4.86 -20.20 25.45
CA PHE A 735 -5.12 -18.79 25.73
C PHE A 735 -4.91 -18.44 27.21
N GLN A 736 -5.18 -19.36 28.14
CA GLN A 736 -4.93 -19.15 29.57
C GLN A 736 -3.44 -19.13 29.92
N GLN A 737 -2.60 -19.85 29.18
CA GLN A 737 -1.14 -19.89 29.41
C GLN A 737 -0.46 -18.62 28.90
N GLY A 738 -0.90 -18.12 27.75
CA GLY A 738 -0.32 -16.95 27.10
C GLY A 738 -1.31 -16.32 26.12
N PRO A 739 -2.18 -15.38 26.57
CA PRO A 739 -3.22 -14.81 25.72
C PRO A 739 -2.67 -14.22 24.41
N ARG A 740 -1.48 -13.61 24.48
CA ARG A 740 -0.85 -12.88 23.37
C ARG A 740 0.24 -13.66 22.64
N ASP A 741 0.53 -14.89 23.04
CA ASP A 741 1.66 -15.66 22.48
C ASP A 741 1.34 -16.23 21.09
N HIS A 742 0.05 -16.41 20.79
CA HIS A 742 -0.43 -16.97 19.52
C HIS A 742 -1.58 -16.15 18.88
N PRO A 743 -1.32 -14.92 18.38
CA PRO A 743 -2.35 -14.06 17.79
C PRO A 743 -3.02 -14.66 16.54
N ASP A 744 -2.31 -15.51 15.80
CA ASP A 744 -2.77 -16.25 14.62
C ASP A 744 -3.82 -17.32 14.97
N ILE A 745 -3.58 -18.08 16.04
CA ILE A 745 -4.54 -19.05 16.57
C ILE A 745 -5.80 -18.32 17.07
N VAL A 746 -5.64 -17.19 17.76
CA VAL A 746 -6.77 -16.39 18.25
C VAL A 746 -7.59 -15.83 17.09
N ASP A 747 -6.95 -15.38 16.00
CA ASP A 747 -7.65 -14.92 14.79
C ASP A 747 -8.53 -16.04 14.20
N SER A 748 -7.94 -17.17 13.81
CA SER A 748 -8.70 -18.30 13.24
C SER A 748 -9.74 -18.86 14.21
N PHE A 749 -9.47 -18.81 15.52
CA PHE A 749 -10.43 -19.21 16.55
C PHE A 749 -11.66 -18.29 16.56
N MET A 750 -11.47 -16.97 16.56
CA MET A 750 -12.58 -16.02 16.51
C MET A 750 -13.40 -16.15 15.22
N GLN A 751 -12.74 -16.40 14.09
CA GLN A 751 -13.43 -16.69 12.82
C GLN A 751 -14.24 -18.00 12.88
N LEU A 752 -13.71 -19.05 13.50
CA LEU A 752 -14.42 -20.31 13.70
C LEU A 752 -15.67 -20.11 14.56
N GLN A 753 -15.55 -19.39 15.68
CA GLN A 753 -16.68 -19.10 16.57
C GLN A 753 -17.75 -18.26 15.85
N ALA A 754 -17.34 -17.23 15.09
CA ALA A 754 -18.25 -16.42 14.28
C ALA A 754 -18.99 -17.29 13.23
N GLN A 755 -18.27 -18.18 12.56
CA GLN A 755 -18.84 -19.09 11.56
C GLN A 755 -19.87 -20.06 12.16
N ALA A 756 -19.59 -20.58 13.37
CA ALA A 756 -20.50 -21.42 14.13
C ALA A 756 -21.79 -20.66 14.49
N LEU A 757 -21.70 -19.43 15.00
CA LEU A 757 -22.85 -18.56 15.30
C LEU A 757 -23.69 -18.21 14.07
N LYS A 758 -23.04 -18.08 12.91
CA LYS A 758 -23.70 -17.73 11.66
C LYS A 758 -24.48 -18.90 11.07
N ARG A 759 -23.88 -20.10 11.02
CA ARG A 759 -24.47 -21.28 10.33
C ARG A 759 -25.22 -22.24 11.25
N LYS A 760 -24.74 -22.44 12.48
CA LYS A 760 -25.34 -23.40 13.43
C LYS A 760 -25.27 -22.92 14.88
N PRO A 761 -26.08 -21.91 15.27
CA PRO A 761 -26.11 -21.36 16.63
C PRO A 761 -26.28 -22.41 17.74
N ASN A 762 -26.97 -23.52 17.43
CA ASN A 762 -27.20 -24.64 18.35
C ASN A 762 -25.90 -25.28 18.91
N LEU A 763 -24.74 -25.05 18.28
CA LEU A 763 -23.45 -25.44 18.85
C LEU A 763 -23.20 -24.80 20.23
N PHE A 764 -23.71 -23.58 20.46
CA PHE A 764 -23.58 -22.86 21.72
C PHE A 764 -24.56 -23.31 22.81
N LEU A 765 -25.46 -24.26 22.50
CA LEU A 765 -26.32 -24.93 23.49
C LEU A 765 -25.66 -26.17 24.10
N SER A 766 -24.47 -26.53 23.65
CA SER A 766 -23.74 -27.70 24.14
C SER A 766 -23.25 -27.48 25.57
N GLU A 767 -23.56 -28.41 26.47
CA GLU A 767 -23.06 -28.40 27.86
C GLU A 767 -21.51 -28.45 27.94
N ASN A 768 -20.87 -29.07 26.96
CA ASN A 768 -19.40 -29.18 26.88
C ASN A 768 -18.70 -27.89 26.40
N LEU A 769 -19.42 -26.80 26.12
CA LEU A 769 -18.85 -25.54 25.64
C LEU A 769 -18.92 -24.47 26.73
N ASP A 770 -17.76 -23.98 27.17
CA ASP A 770 -17.69 -22.84 28.09
C ASP A 770 -17.88 -21.51 27.35
N VAL A 771 -19.15 -21.12 27.17
CA VAL A 771 -19.55 -19.88 26.49
C VAL A 771 -18.96 -18.64 27.18
N LYS A 772 -18.80 -18.68 28.51
CA LYS A 772 -18.26 -17.56 29.30
C LYS A 772 -16.77 -17.39 29.04
N ALA A 773 -16.00 -18.47 28.99
CA ALA A 773 -14.58 -18.42 28.62
C ALA A 773 -14.37 -17.92 27.19
N VAL A 774 -15.19 -18.36 26.22
CA VAL A 774 -15.14 -17.88 24.83
C VAL A 774 -15.42 -16.37 24.77
N PHE A 775 -16.44 -15.88 25.49
CA PHE A 775 -16.76 -14.45 25.54
C PHE A 775 -15.61 -13.63 26.14
N HIS A 776 -15.03 -14.08 27.26
CA HIS A 776 -13.90 -13.41 27.89
C HIS A 776 -12.63 -13.40 27.01
N CYS A 777 -12.36 -14.51 26.31
CA CYS A 777 -11.30 -14.57 25.32
C CYS A 777 -11.52 -13.48 24.26
N GLY A 778 -12.73 -13.36 23.71
CA GLY A 778 -13.10 -12.29 22.77
C GLY A 778 -12.88 -10.88 23.33
N VAL A 779 -13.31 -10.58 24.56
CA VAL A 779 -13.14 -9.25 25.15
C VAL A 779 -11.66 -8.87 25.30
N LEU A 780 -10.81 -9.83 25.68
CA LEU A 780 -9.37 -9.61 25.78
C LEU A 780 -8.70 -9.44 24.41
N SER A 781 -9.14 -10.21 23.40
CA SER A 781 -8.64 -10.13 22.03
C SER A 781 -8.90 -8.79 21.35
N LEU A 782 -9.94 -8.04 21.76
CA LEU A 782 -10.16 -6.66 21.27
C LEU A 782 -9.02 -5.69 21.63
N LYS A 783 -8.20 -6.02 22.64
CA LYS A 783 -7.08 -5.21 23.12
C LYS A 783 -5.73 -5.66 22.55
N PHE A 784 -5.72 -6.49 21.52
CA PHE A 784 -4.49 -6.99 20.92
C PHE A 784 -3.87 -5.94 19.98
N PRO A 785 -2.53 -5.90 19.86
CA PRO A 785 -1.87 -5.03 18.88
C PRO A 785 -2.23 -5.36 17.43
N GLU A 786 -2.47 -6.64 17.13
CA GLU A 786 -2.63 -7.16 15.77
C GLU A 786 -4.02 -6.84 15.19
N ALA A 787 -4.05 -6.02 14.14
CA ALA A 787 -5.29 -5.63 13.47
C ALA A 787 -6.13 -6.81 12.93
N PRO A 788 -5.55 -7.89 12.33
CA PRO A 788 -6.31 -9.05 11.87
C PRO A 788 -7.10 -9.72 13.00
N THR A 789 -6.43 -10.01 14.13
CA THR A 789 -7.04 -10.63 15.32
C THR A 789 -8.20 -9.79 15.84
N VAL A 790 -8.02 -8.47 16.00
CA VAL A 790 -9.10 -7.58 16.46
C VAL A 790 -10.27 -7.55 15.48
N LYS A 791 -10.03 -7.55 14.15
CA LYS A 791 -11.10 -7.61 13.14
C LYS A 791 -11.91 -8.90 13.26
N ALA A 792 -11.26 -10.04 13.41
CA ALA A 792 -11.92 -11.33 13.60
C ALA A 792 -12.74 -11.37 14.90
N THR A 793 -12.21 -10.82 15.98
CA THR A 793 -12.95 -10.67 17.25
C THR A 793 -14.17 -9.75 17.10
N CYS A 794 -14.06 -8.65 16.38
CA CYS A 794 -15.21 -7.79 16.09
C CYS A 794 -16.30 -8.51 15.28
N LEU A 795 -15.90 -9.34 14.30
CA LEU A 795 -16.82 -10.19 13.55
C LEU A 795 -17.52 -11.20 14.46
N PHE A 796 -16.79 -11.84 15.37
CA PHE A 796 -17.36 -12.74 16.38
C PHE A 796 -18.46 -12.06 17.19
N PHE A 797 -18.22 -10.87 17.76
CA PHE A 797 -19.26 -10.16 18.52
C PHE A 797 -20.43 -9.69 17.65
N THR A 798 -20.16 -9.34 16.40
CA THR A 798 -21.21 -8.95 15.43
C THR A 798 -22.15 -10.11 15.11
N GLU A 799 -21.65 -11.35 15.08
CA GLU A 799 -22.46 -12.56 14.89
C GLU A 799 -23.06 -13.10 16.21
N LEU A 800 -22.44 -12.82 17.36
CA LEU A 800 -22.90 -13.27 18.69
C LEU A 800 -24.12 -12.50 19.19
N LEU A 801 -24.09 -11.17 19.11
CA LEU A 801 -25.13 -10.29 19.68
C LEU A 801 -26.53 -10.49 19.08
N PRO A 802 -26.70 -10.77 17.77
CA PRO A 802 -28.00 -11.14 17.21
C PRO A 802 -28.62 -12.40 17.84
N ARG A 803 -27.81 -13.28 18.43
CA ARG A 803 -28.25 -14.57 19.01
C ARG A 803 -28.65 -14.50 20.47
N CYS A 804 -28.58 -13.33 21.12
CA CYS A 804 -28.94 -13.17 22.54
C CYS A 804 -30.38 -13.59 22.88
N GLY A 805 -31.32 -13.46 21.93
CA GLY A 805 -32.71 -13.89 22.10
C GLY A 805 -32.95 -15.37 21.79
N ASP A 806 -32.15 -15.94 20.90
CA ASP A 806 -32.35 -17.29 20.35
C ASP A 806 -31.59 -18.37 21.15
N VAL A 807 -30.47 -18.01 21.78
CA VAL A 807 -29.55 -18.94 22.45
C VAL A 807 -29.37 -18.50 23.92
N PRO A 808 -30.05 -19.16 24.89
CA PRO A 808 -30.06 -18.72 26.29
C PRO A 808 -28.69 -18.56 26.95
N PRO A 809 -27.70 -19.46 26.76
CA PRO A 809 -26.35 -19.27 27.31
C PRO A 809 -25.67 -17.97 26.85
N ILE A 810 -25.86 -17.58 25.59
CA ILE A 810 -25.32 -16.32 25.05
C ILE A 810 -26.04 -15.12 25.68
N GLY A 811 -27.37 -15.18 25.79
CA GLY A 811 -28.15 -14.13 26.45
C GLY A 811 -27.73 -13.91 27.91
N GLN A 812 -27.46 -14.99 28.66
CA GLN A 812 -26.98 -14.93 30.04
C GLN A 812 -25.59 -14.28 30.13
N VAL A 813 -24.62 -14.72 29.32
CA VAL A 813 -23.26 -14.16 29.35
C VAL A 813 -23.25 -12.68 28.93
N VAL A 814 -24.04 -12.29 27.93
CA VAL A 814 -24.15 -10.87 27.54
C VAL A 814 -24.83 -10.04 28.63
N HIS A 815 -25.80 -10.60 29.36
CA HIS A 815 -26.42 -9.92 30.49
C HIS A 815 -25.42 -9.68 31.64
N GLU A 816 -24.61 -10.69 31.99
CA GLU A 816 -23.64 -10.63 33.09
C GLU A 816 -22.40 -9.78 32.73
N ASP A 817 -21.78 -10.07 31.58
CA ASP A 817 -20.44 -9.59 31.23
C ASP A 817 -20.44 -8.59 30.05
N GLY A 818 -21.60 -8.28 29.45
CA GLY A 818 -21.71 -7.37 28.29
C GLY A 818 -21.21 -5.94 28.54
N LYS A 819 -21.18 -5.48 29.80
CA LYS A 819 -20.57 -4.20 30.16
C LYS A 819 -19.05 -4.18 29.93
N LEU A 820 -18.36 -5.32 30.08
CA LEU A 820 -16.92 -5.43 29.80
C LEU A 820 -16.63 -5.27 28.30
N LEU A 821 -17.48 -5.87 27.45
CA LEU A 821 -17.42 -5.67 26.00
C LEU A 821 -17.57 -4.19 25.64
N LEU A 822 -18.58 -3.51 26.18
CA LEU A 822 -18.78 -2.07 25.91
C LEU A 822 -17.56 -1.24 26.34
N GLN A 823 -16.96 -1.55 27.49
CA GLN A 823 -15.76 -0.86 27.96
C GLN A 823 -14.58 -1.06 27.00
N ALA A 824 -14.30 -2.29 26.58
CA ALA A 824 -13.23 -2.59 25.64
C ALA A 824 -13.43 -1.88 24.28
N VAL A 825 -14.67 -1.85 23.78
CA VAL A 825 -15.04 -1.13 22.55
C VAL A 825 -14.81 0.37 22.69
N LEU A 826 -15.23 0.98 23.80
CA LEU A 826 -15.04 2.41 24.06
C LEU A 826 -13.57 2.78 24.29
N GLU A 827 -12.76 1.89 24.86
CA GLU A 827 -11.30 2.05 24.98
C GLU A 827 -10.63 2.05 23.59
N GLY A 828 -11.03 1.12 22.71
CA GLY A 828 -10.57 1.07 21.33
C GLY A 828 -10.90 2.35 20.55
N ILE A 829 -12.15 2.84 20.68
CA ILE A 829 -12.61 4.11 20.12
C ILE A 829 -11.88 5.31 20.76
N GLY A 830 -11.61 5.24 22.07
CA GLY A 830 -10.97 6.29 22.86
C GLY A 830 -9.52 6.56 22.50
N GLY A 831 -8.83 5.61 21.86
CA GLY A 831 -7.44 5.80 21.44
C GLY A 831 -6.57 4.56 21.48
N GLN A 832 -7.00 3.50 22.17
CA GLN A 832 -6.13 2.35 22.48
C GLN A 832 -5.91 1.41 21.30
N SER A 833 -6.79 1.42 20.30
CA SER A 833 -6.64 0.63 19.07
C SER A 833 -6.27 1.52 17.88
N SER A 834 -5.87 0.92 16.76
CA SER A 834 -5.62 1.66 15.52
C SER A 834 -6.91 2.30 14.96
N ARG A 835 -6.78 3.45 14.28
CA ARG A 835 -7.90 4.15 13.61
C ARG A 835 -8.54 3.32 12.50
N THR A 836 -7.77 2.39 11.91
CA THR A 836 -8.26 1.49 10.85
C THR A 836 -9.29 0.47 11.34
N LEU A 837 -9.45 0.34 12.67
CA LEU A 837 -10.35 -0.61 13.32
C LEU A 837 -11.66 0.03 13.84
N VAL A 838 -11.78 1.36 13.71
CA VAL A 838 -12.89 2.14 14.28
C VAL A 838 -14.23 1.72 13.67
N ASP A 839 -14.25 1.42 12.36
CA ASP A 839 -15.46 0.96 11.69
C ASP A 839 -15.95 -0.38 12.24
N GLN A 840 -15.05 -1.27 12.64
CA GLN A 840 -15.35 -2.58 13.20
C GLN A 840 -15.91 -2.46 14.62
N PHE A 841 -15.34 -1.58 15.45
CA PHE A 841 -15.90 -1.25 16.76
C PHE A 841 -17.30 -0.63 16.66
N ALA A 842 -17.54 0.20 15.64
CA ALA A 842 -18.86 0.77 15.37
C ALA A 842 -19.90 -0.31 15.00
N GLU A 843 -19.49 -1.42 14.37
CA GLU A 843 -20.40 -2.53 14.07
C GLU A 843 -20.86 -3.26 15.35
N ILE A 844 -19.97 -3.41 16.33
CA ILE A 844 -20.34 -3.97 17.65
C ILE A 844 -21.32 -3.03 18.36
N LEU A 845 -21.07 -1.72 18.36
CA LEU A 845 -22.00 -0.74 18.95
C LEU A 845 -23.36 -0.76 18.27
N PHE A 846 -23.38 -0.89 16.94
CA PHE A 846 -24.62 -1.03 16.18
C PHE A 846 -25.36 -2.33 16.56
N ALA A 847 -24.66 -3.45 16.66
CA ALA A 847 -25.24 -4.73 17.07
C ALA A 847 -25.81 -4.68 18.49
N LEU A 848 -25.08 -4.07 19.44
CA LEU A 848 -25.57 -3.83 20.80
C LEU A 848 -26.83 -2.94 20.81
N ASN A 849 -26.87 -1.91 19.96
CA ASN A 849 -28.00 -0.98 19.89
C ASN A 849 -29.25 -1.66 19.32
N LYS A 850 -29.07 -2.52 18.31
CA LYS A 850 -30.16 -3.22 17.64
C LYS A 850 -30.72 -4.37 18.47
N HIS A 851 -29.86 -5.16 19.13
CA HIS A 851 -30.26 -6.41 19.78
C HIS A 851 -30.30 -6.35 21.32
N CYS A 852 -29.55 -5.43 21.93
CA CYS A 852 -29.39 -5.31 23.39
C CYS A 852 -29.67 -3.88 23.90
N PHE A 853 -30.65 -3.18 23.28
CA PHE A 853 -30.90 -1.74 23.52
C PHE A 853 -31.06 -1.36 25.00
N SER A 854 -31.87 -2.13 25.74
CA SER A 854 -32.15 -1.86 27.16
C SER A 854 -30.86 -1.82 27.98
N TYR A 855 -30.01 -2.84 27.81
CA TYR A 855 -28.71 -2.94 28.47
C TYR A 855 -27.73 -1.87 28.00
N LEU A 856 -27.62 -1.64 26.68
CA LEU A 856 -26.74 -0.62 26.12
C LEU A 856 -27.05 0.77 26.69
N SER A 857 -28.34 1.11 26.80
CA SER A 857 -28.78 2.42 27.30
C SER A 857 -28.37 2.68 28.75
N LEU A 858 -28.30 1.63 29.57
CA LEU A 858 -27.86 1.69 30.95
C LEU A 858 -26.32 1.73 31.02
N TRP A 859 -25.66 0.82 30.31
CA TRP A 859 -24.20 0.71 30.34
C TRP A 859 -23.49 1.94 29.76
N LEU A 860 -23.99 2.54 28.66
CA LEU A 860 -23.38 3.76 28.09
C LEU A 860 -23.41 4.92 29.09
N LYS A 861 -24.54 5.11 29.79
CA LYS A 861 -24.68 6.16 30.81
C LYS A 861 -23.70 5.93 31.97
N GLU A 862 -23.59 4.70 32.46
CA GLU A 862 -22.70 4.38 33.57
C GLU A 862 -21.21 4.50 33.21
N VAL A 863 -20.83 4.02 32.03
CA VAL A 863 -19.42 3.96 31.62
C VAL A 863 -18.88 5.33 31.24
N LEU A 864 -19.66 6.15 30.52
CA LEU A 864 -19.23 7.48 30.07
C LEU A 864 -19.32 8.57 31.16
N GLN A 865 -19.99 8.31 32.28
CA GLN A 865 -19.96 9.20 33.45
C GLN A 865 -18.59 9.25 34.14
N ARG A 866 -17.70 8.28 33.89
CA ARG A 866 -16.36 8.24 34.50
C ARG A 866 -15.51 9.41 33.97
N PRO A 867 -14.89 10.22 34.86
CA PRO A 867 -14.01 11.30 34.43
C PRO A 867 -12.78 10.72 33.71
N GLY A 868 -12.34 11.38 32.64
CA GLY A 868 -11.19 10.92 31.83
C GLY A 868 -11.42 9.69 30.94
N PHE A 869 -12.61 9.07 30.99
CA PHE A 869 -12.97 7.93 30.12
C PHE A 869 -13.94 8.37 29.01
N PRO A 870 -13.77 7.95 27.74
CA PRO A 870 -12.73 7.07 27.20
C PRO A 870 -11.43 7.81 26.83
N SER A 871 -11.40 9.14 26.94
CA SER A 871 -10.22 9.99 26.79
C SER A 871 -10.32 11.19 27.73
N SER A 872 -9.17 11.73 28.17
CA SER A 872 -9.10 12.98 28.93
C SER A 872 -9.44 14.23 28.11
N ARG A 873 -9.50 14.09 26.78
CA ARG A 873 -9.73 15.21 25.85
C ARG A 873 -11.20 15.53 25.58
N VAL A 874 -12.13 14.65 25.97
CA VAL A 874 -13.56 14.81 25.68
C VAL A 874 -14.33 15.38 26.86
N THR A 875 -15.15 16.39 26.60
CA THR A 875 -16.00 17.04 27.61
C THR A 875 -17.23 16.21 27.96
N GLN A 876 -17.86 16.47 29.11
CA GLN A 876 -19.09 15.76 29.48
C GLN A 876 -20.24 15.99 28.48
N GLU A 877 -20.30 17.18 27.88
CA GLU A 877 -21.28 17.51 26.85
C GLU A 877 -21.07 16.69 25.56
N GLN A 878 -19.82 16.53 25.12
CA GLN A 878 -19.48 15.69 23.96
C GLN A 878 -19.83 14.22 24.22
N LYS A 879 -19.57 13.71 25.43
CA LYS A 879 -19.96 12.35 25.83
C LYS A 879 -21.49 12.17 25.83
N ASN A 880 -22.22 13.16 26.33
CA ASN A 880 -23.69 13.14 26.35
C ASN A 880 -24.24 13.17 24.91
N THR A 881 -23.65 13.98 24.04
CA THR A 881 -24.02 14.07 22.61
C THR A 881 -23.80 12.75 21.90
N PHE A 882 -22.61 12.14 22.07
CA PHE A 882 -22.30 10.81 21.53
C PHE A 882 -23.29 9.75 22.01
N THR A 883 -23.59 9.74 23.32
CA THR A 883 -24.56 8.80 23.90
C THR A 883 -25.95 8.96 23.28
N GLN A 884 -26.42 10.20 23.13
CA GLN A 884 -27.72 10.48 22.52
C GLN A 884 -27.76 10.06 21.05
N GLN A 885 -26.72 10.34 20.27
CA GLN A 885 -26.65 9.97 18.86
C GLN A 885 -26.63 8.44 18.68
N ILE A 886 -25.81 7.72 19.44
CA ILE A 886 -25.78 6.25 19.39
C ILE A 886 -27.13 5.64 19.76
N LEU A 887 -27.78 6.10 20.85
CA LEU A 887 -29.07 5.54 21.29
C LEU A 887 -30.25 5.87 20.35
N ARG A 888 -30.12 6.90 19.50
CA ARG A 888 -31.13 7.24 18.48
C ARG A 888 -31.05 6.34 17.26
N GLU A 889 -29.84 5.99 16.82
CA GLU A 889 -29.58 5.36 15.52
C GLU A 889 -29.66 3.81 15.58
N ARG A 890 -30.88 3.27 15.62
CA ARG A 890 -31.11 1.81 15.76
C ARG A 890 -31.05 1.00 14.48
N VAL A 891 -31.15 1.64 13.32
CA VAL A 891 -31.28 0.97 12.02
C VAL A 891 -30.17 1.38 11.05
N ASN A 892 -29.66 2.61 11.15
CA ASN A 892 -28.68 3.14 10.20
C ASN A 892 -27.23 2.85 10.63
N LYS A 893 -26.67 1.74 10.13
CA LYS A 893 -25.28 1.34 10.36
C LYS A 893 -24.26 2.40 9.90
N ARG A 894 -24.52 3.06 8.76
CA ARG A 894 -23.64 4.10 8.22
C ARG A 894 -23.53 5.29 9.16
N ARG A 895 -24.68 5.73 9.71
CA ARG A 895 -24.71 6.85 10.65
C ARG A 895 -23.98 6.53 11.96
N VAL A 896 -24.11 5.30 12.47
CA VAL A 896 -23.34 4.88 13.66
C VAL A 896 -21.84 4.93 13.39
N LYS A 897 -21.37 4.50 12.20
CA LYS A 897 -19.95 4.62 11.82
C LYS A 897 -19.48 6.07 11.80
N GLU A 898 -20.24 6.98 11.18
CA GLU A 898 -19.92 8.41 11.17
C GLU A 898 -19.80 9.00 12.57
N VAL A 899 -20.79 8.74 13.44
CA VAL A 899 -20.79 9.22 14.84
C VAL A 899 -19.58 8.69 15.61
N VAL A 900 -19.24 7.41 15.44
CA VAL A 900 -18.06 6.80 16.10
C VAL A 900 -16.75 7.36 15.54
N LYS A 901 -16.67 7.62 14.22
CA LYS A 901 -15.53 8.30 13.59
C LYS A 901 -15.34 9.71 14.15
N GLU A 902 -16.40 10.52 14.19
CA GLU A 902 -16.34 11.87 14.76
C GLU A 902 -15.89 11.83 16.23
N PHE A 903 -16.42 10.89 17.02
CA PHE A 903 -16.09 10.77 18.43
C PHE A 903 -14.67 10.26 18.68
N THR A 904 -14.15 9.29 17.91
CA THR A 904 -12.74 8.87 18.05
C THR A 904 -11.78 10.00 17.69
N LEU A 905 -12.14 10.84 16.70
CA LEU A 905 -11.37 12.01 16.35
C LEU A 905 -11.33 13.00 17.53
N LEU A 906 -12.44 13.24 18.21
CA LEU A 906 -12.44 14.05 19.45
C LEU A 906 -11.55 13.44 20.54
N CYS A 907 -11.70 12.13 20.80
CA CYS A 907 -10.90 11.42 21.80
C CYS A 907 -9.39 11.50 21.54
N ARG A 908 -8.98 11.50 20.27
CA ARG A 908 -7.59 11.58 19.83
C ARG A 908 -7.13 13.01 19.56
N GLY A 909 -7.98 14.02 19.71
CA GLY A 909 -7.67 15.42 19.37
C GLY A 909 -7.48 15.68 17.88
N LEU A 910 -8.05 14.83 17.02
CA LEU A 910 -7.97 14.87 15.55
C LEU A 910 -9.27 15.39 14.90
N HIS A 911 -10.23 15.87 15.69
CA HIS A 911 -11.49 16.40 15.14
C HIS A 911 -11.23 17.63 14.28
N GLY A 912 -11.72 17.58 13.04
CA GLY A 912 -11.48 18.56 11.99
C GLY A 912 -10.24 18.30 11.10
N THR A 913 -9.40 17.30 11.38
CA THR A 913 -8.13 17.06 10.63
C THR A 913 -8.30 16.76 9.14
N GLU A 914 -7.30 17.03 8.29
CA GLU A 914 -7.28 16.58 6.88
C GLU A 914 -7.45 15.05 6.73
N TYR A 915 -7.20 14.29 7.80
CA TYR A 915 -7.56 12.87 7.89
C TYR A 915 -9.08 12.60 7.97
N VAL A 916 -9.93 13.61 7.81
CA VAL A 916 -11.34 13.50 7.45
C VAL A 916 -11.49 13.21 5.94
N ALA A 917 -10.50 13.58 5.11
CA ALA A 917 -10.46 13.33 3.66
C ALA A 917 -9.91 11.94 3.28
N ASP A 918 -9.07 11.32 4.10
CA ASP A 918 -8.62 9.91 3.94
C ASP A 918 -9.69 8.87 4.39
N TYR A 919 -10.98 9.21 4.27
CA TYR A 919 -12.12 8.36 4.68
C TYR A 919 -13.16 8.15 3.59
#